data_AF-A0A081GNT3-F1
#
_entry.id   AF-A0A081GNT3-F1
#
_cell.length_a   1.000
_cell.length_b   1.000
_cell.length_c   1.000
_cell.angle_alpha   90.00
_cell.angle_beta   90.00
_cell.angle_gamma   90.00
#
_symmetry.space_group_name_H-M   'P 1'
#
loop_
_entity.id
_entity.type
_entity.pdbx_description
1 polymer ?
#
loop_
_entity_poly.entity_id
_entity_poly.type
_entity_poly.pdbx_seq_one_letter_code
_entity_poly.pdbx_strand_id
1 'polypeptide(L)'
;MTANNTTRTVGIEKTKIEVGTSTTVTASAASTTPAKDDVVSGDASASANTTAQAAILNSQIKIGTAGTLNATETGSVAATATTTTGDATASASNDGPTGGIIGHHPIQIGTDAKVTAIVNNDASAEATAVDGATSATANTGKVFGIKNVGLQAGNGTSLSADATGTNTATATSVGLPPGTGAATATAGDSGAKVVGIYGSGAKIISPPPTDGEASAAAAPSSDSSSMDSSGPLKISFGNSGTLSAFGTGGFDSKANSVTGTAEASSLAKLVAGIAVGATKVKIDEGAPADSTPIVKSPGGMAISFGENGTVAAQGQADGSAAASTTTGHADATVGIDTIGGIVDVNKLPGAPTPPVPVGDTTLSIGKNGDVQAAAVGTGTAEATSVTAPPGLDVRATTNNSNVVGIAIDKLAIGADATRLYAGAGSTQTATAKSTTSGGDPVASAANGDFVAGIHGTTVKVGQNATDPTTEAVLGASATATGVTTTVGSTANAGVGSKVVGFNQGSLSIGESIKGTGVFSTTGTSNLDASASAVTGNSTAQAGGSGSKVIGLNQAPVAIGKAGSVDASGSGSVAATAQSVTGDSTAGAEQKALGIKDSKITIGTDGNVSGAAALTGQSSATTTTGNATASTDLASKGIDNDVKIAIGQKGNVTGTADAKDLGTQASAVTGDADASSQLKAIGIHLGAGIPISIGTTGDTTGTATASAPSVLATTTTGNASLSVDQKVVGIKGSGEDYGMSSLTKDGGSSIGAGLSGNIAGSGTGSATGKANTVTGDASASTDAFIAGIKKVNLSADNVTANGSGTYSTSATAVTGDASADSHVKLAGLLGDHNTASLGGNLTASAILSNTVLATTVTGAATANACSDAVGLSGYHVNILQSGNITASAVNTSSASAQTVTV
;
A
#
# COMPACT_ATOMS: atom_id res chain seq x y z
N MET A 1 34.18 -22.80 -22.06
CA MET A 1 35.25 -23.11 -21.07
C MET A 1 34.67 -22.78 -19.70
N THR A 2 35.46 -22.64 -18.63
CA THR A 2 34.92 -22.15 -17.35
C THR A 2 35.87 -21.13 -16.74
N ALA A 3 35.44 -19.89 -16.66
CA ALA A 3 36.16 -18.81 -15.98
C ALA A 3 35.56 -18.60 -14.58
N ASN A 4 36.29 -19.01 -13.54
CA ASN A 4 35.89 -18.81 -12.14
C ASN A 4 36.82 -17.82 -11.45
N ASN A 5 36.27 -16.76 -10.85
CA ASN A 5 37.03 -15.79 -10.07
C ASN A 5 36.39 -15.60 -8.69
N THR A 6 37.17 -15.74 -7.62
CA THR A 6 36.69 -15.58 -6.24
C THR A 6 37.56 -14.59 -5.47
N THR A 7 36.99 -13.50 -4.97
CA THR A 7 37.74 -12.50 -4.18
C THR A 7 37.22 -12.38 -2.74
N ARG A 8 38.09 -11.81 -1.89
CA ARG A 8 37.80 -11.43 -0.51
C ARG A 8 38.62 -10.18 -0.19
N THR A 9 37.95 -9.09 0.17
CA THR A 9 38.60 -7.80 0.44
C THR A 9 38.11 -7.22 1.75
N VAL A 10 39.01 -7.04 2.71
CA VAL A 10 38.68 -6.46 4.02
C VAL A 10 39.69 -5.38 4.37
N GLY A 11 39.22 -4.17 4.72
CA GLY A 11 40.10 -3.06 5.11
C GLY A 11 40.71 -3.26 6.49
N ILE A 12 39.86 -3.49 7.50
CA ILE A 12 40.26 -3.78 8.90
C ILE A 12 39.50 -5.02 9.38
N GLU A 13 40.23 -6.04 9.84
CA GLU A 13 39.63 -7.31 10.29
C GLU A 13 40.13 -7.74 11.67
N LYS A 14 39.21 -8.07 12.58
CA LYS A 14 39.54 -8.64 13.91
C LYS A 14 40.57 -7.82 14.67
N THR A 15 40.57 -6.50 14.46
CA THR A 15 41.55 -5.58 15.06
C THR A 15 40.90 -4.83 16.20
N LYS A 16 41.67 -4.61 17.27
CA LYS A 16 41.34 -3.67 18.33
C LYS A 16 42.09 -2.36 18.09
N ILE A 17 41.37 -1.27 17.83
CA ILE A 17 41.94 0.06 17.59
C ILE A 17 41.50 0.99 18.72
N GLU A 18 42.46 1.55 19.45
CA GLU A 18 42.24 2.58 20.47
C GLU A 18 43.06 3.82 20.09
N VAL A 19 42.40 4.94 19.81
CA VAL A 19 43.04 6.20 19.42
C VAL A 19 42.67 7.34 20.36
N GLY A 20 43.58 8.32 20.50
CA GLY A 20 43.48 9.44 21.44
C GLY A 20 42.46 10.52 21.07
N THR A 21 42.77 11.80 21.36
CA THR A 21 41.76 12.88 21.48
C THR A 21 41.16 13.40 20.17
N SER A 22 41.85 13.27 19.03
CA SER A 22 41.38 13.75 17.71
C SER A 22 42.04 12.94 16.61
N THR A 23 41.34 11.96 16.05
CA THR A 23 41.92 11.07 15.03
C THR A 23 40.91 10.74 13.95
N THR A 24 41.41 10.63 12.71
CA THR A 24 40.66 10.10 11.58
C THR A 24 41.10 8.66 11.33
N VAL A 25 40.17 7.71 11.44
CA VAL A 25 40.35 6.32 11.02
C VAL A 25 39.61 6.16 9.70
N THR A 26 40.34 5.90 8.62
CA THR A 26 39.75 5.58 7.33
C THR A 26 40.05 4.12 7.00
N ALA A 27 38.99 3.33 6.83
CA ALA A 27 39.05 1.98 6.30
C ALA A 27 38.40 1.98 4.93
N SER A 28 39.10 1.48 3.92
CA SER A 28 38.51 1.28 2.59
C SER A 28 38.73 -0.14 2.11
N ALA A 29 37.73 -0.69 1.45
CA ALA A 29 37.79 -1.97 0.75
C ALA A 29 37.22 -1.78 -0.65
N ALA A 30 38.03 -2.00 -1.67
CA ALA A 30 37.59 -1.96 -3.06
C ALA A 30 37.88 -3.30 -3.73
N SER A 31 36.89 -3.89 -4.40
CA SER A 31 37.05 -5.16 -5.09
C SER A 31 36.42 -5.09 -6.47
N THR A 32 37.13 -5.58 -7.49
CA THR A 32 36.59 -5.83 -8.82
C THR A 32 36.87 -7.28 -9.19
N THR A 33 35.80 -8.05 -9.40
CA THR A 33 35.87 -9.48 -9.70
C THR A 33 35.27 -9.74 -11.08
N PRO A 34 36.00 -9.50 -12.18
CA PRO A 34 35.53 -9.88 -13.51
C PRO A 34 35.79 -11.37 -13.78
N ALA A 35 34.84 -12.04 -14.43
CA ALA A 35 34.99 -13.32 -15.10
C ALA A 35 34.47 -13.18 -16.53
N LYS A 36 35.22 -13.69 -17.51
CA LYS A 36 34.85 -13.61 -18.92
C LYS A 36 35.19 -14.91 -19.63
N ASP A 37 34.23 -15.46 -20.38
CA ASP A 37 34.43 -16.61 -21.26
C ASP A 37 33.80 -16.33 -22.63
N ASP A 38 34.63 -16.20 -23.67
CA ASP A 38 34.20 -16.05 -25.05
C ASP A 38 34.65 -17.30 -25.83
N VAL A 39 33.71 -18.07 -26.37
CA VAL A 39 33.99 -19.23 -27.22
C VAL A 39 33.25 -19.13 -28.54
N VAL A 40 33.86 -19.61 -29.62
CA VAL A 40 33.15 -19.72 -30.91
C VAL A 40 32.33 -21.00 -30.95
N SER A 41 32.84 -22.10 -30.37
CA SER A 41 32.14 -23.38 -30.34
C SER A 41 32.30 -24.09 -28.99
N GLY A 42 31.19 -24.63 -28.49
CA GLY A 42 31.03 -25.20 -27.15
C GLY A 42 30.38 -24.22 -26.16
N ASP A 43 30.12 -24.70 -24.96
CA ASP A 43 29.48 -23.89 -23.92
C ASP A 43 30.43 -22.82 -23.36
N ALA A 44 29.90 -21.62 -23.13
CA ALA A 44 30.56 -20.52 -22.43
C ALA A 44 30.08 -20.47 -20.97
N SER A 45 30.99 -20.45 -20.00
CA SER A 45 30.63 -20.32 -18.59
C SER A 45 31.55 -19.35 -17.87
N ALA A 46 30.97 -18.28 -17.32
CA ALA A 46 31.66 -17.30 -16.51
C ALA A 46 30.99 -17.18 -15.14
N SER A 47 31.75 -17.43 -14.07
CA SER A 47 31.30 -17.24 -12.70
C SER A 47 32.27 -16.31 -11.95
N ALA A 48 31.75 -15.19 -11.48
CA ALA A 48 32.44 -14.26 -10.61
C ALA A 48 31.74 -14.26 -9.24
N ASN A 49 32.49 -14.50 -8.17
CA ASN A 49 31.95 -14.51 -6.82
C ASN A 49 32.83 -13.70 -5.84
N THR A 50 32.23 -12.99 -4.90
CA THR A 50 32.93 -12.40 -3.76
C THR A 50 32.40 -13.00 -2.46
N THR A 51 33.31 -13.58 -1.66
CA THR A 51 32.94 -14.36 -0.46
C THR A 51 32.79 -13.53 0.80
N ALA A 52 33.42 -12.35 0.84
CA ALA A 52 33.22 -11.33 1.86
C ALA A 52 33.87 -10.01 1.40
N GLN A 53 33.19 -8.89 1.65
CA GLN A 53 33.71 -7.58 1.33
C GLN A 53 33.34 -6.58 2.41
N ALA A 54 34.30 -6.09 3.19
CA ALA A 54 33.97 -5.15 4.25
C ALA A 54 35.06 -4.12 4.49
N ALA A 55 34.70 -2.86 4.67
CA ALA A 55 35.69 -1.87 5.10
C ALA A 55 36.19 -2.23 6.52
N ILE A 56 35.28 -2.60 7.43
CA ILE A 56 35.59 -3.00 8.80
C ILE A 56 34.80 -4.26 9.15
N LEU A 57 35.50 -5.34 9.51
CA LEU A 57 34.92 -6.63 9.86
C LEU A 57 35.36 -7.10 11.25
N ASN A 58 34.39 -7.42 12.11
CA ASN A 58 34.59 -8.00 13.45
C ASN A 58 35.68 -7.29 14.27
N SER A 59 35.77 -5.97 14.16
CA SER A 59 36.81 -5.17 14.81
C SER A 59 36.23 -4.31 15.94
N GLN A 60 37.01 -4.06 16.97
CA GLN A 60 36.66 -3.16 18.06
C GLN A 60 37.35 -1.82 17.84
N ILE A 61 36.60 -0.73 17.82
CA ILE A 61 37.14 0.61 17.59
C ILE A 61 36.72 1.54 18.72
N LYS A 62 37.71 2.16 19.35
CA LYS A 62 37.55 3.19 20.36
C LYS A 62 38.28 4.46 19.90
N ILE A 63 37.53 5.52 19.65
CA ILE A 63 38.04 6.84 19.34
C ILE A 63 37.83 7.71 20.58
N GLY A 64 38.86 8.45 21.01
CA GLY A 64 38.85 9.30 22.20
C GLY A 64 37.85 10.46 22.12
N THR A 65 38.30 11.71 22.26
CA THR A 65 37.38 12.83 22.53
C THR A 65 36.63 13.34 21.30
N ALA A 66 37.28 13.43 20.15
CA ALA A 66 36.69 13.76 18.86
C ALA A 66 37.35 12.90 17.77
N GLY A 67 36.67 12.65 16.66
CA GLY A 67 37.30 11.92 15.57
C GLY A 67 36.36 11.54 14.45
N THR A 68 36.95 11.12 13.34
CA THR A 68 36.21 10.70 12.15
C THR A 68 36.50 9.23 11.88
N LEU A 69 35.45 8.41 11.77
CA LEU A 69 35.54 7.03 11.30
C LEU A 69 34.89 6.95 9.91
N ASN A 70 35.70 6.81 8.87
CA ASN A 70 35.22 6.61 7.50
C ASN A 70 35.44 5.14 7.12
N ALA A 71 34.36 4.42 6.83
CA ALA A 71 34.37 3.05 6.36
C ALA A 71 33.74 3.02 4.97
N THR A 72 34.55 2.86 3.93
CA THR A 72 34.08 2.88 2.53
C THR A 72 34.31 1.54 1.87
N GLU A 73 33.25 0.92 1.39
CA GLU A 73 33.28 -0.35 0.69
C GLU A 73 32.74 -0.13 -0.74
N THR A 74 33.49 -0.57 -1.75
CA THR A 74 33.07 -0.51 -3.15
C THR A 74 33.39 -1.82 -3.86
N GLY A 75 32.38 -2.61 -4.18
CA GLY A 75 32.50 -3.89 -4.87
C GLY A 75 31.85 -3.88 -6.24
N SER A 76 32.50 -4.52 -7.20
CA SER A 76 31.90 -4.84 -8.49
C SER A 76 32.22 -6.28 -8.85
N VAL A 77 31.19 -7.08 -9.13
CA VAL A 77 31.30 -8.46 -9.59
C VAL A 77 30.69 -8.53 -10.97
N ALA A 78 31.46 -8.95 -11.98
CA ALA A 78 31.02 -8.96 -13.37
C ALA A 78 31.29 -10.32 -14.00
N ALA A 79 30.29 -10.91 -14.64
CA ALA A 79 30.44 -12.16 -15.38
C ALA A 79 29.91 -11.98 -16.81
N THR A 80 30.72 -12.28 -17.82
CA THR A 80 30.31 -12.24 -19.23
C THR A 80 30.59 -13.58 -19.90
N ALA A 81 29.57 -14.22 -20.46
CA ALA A 81 29.68 -15.47 -21.20
C ALA A 81 29.12 -15.29 -22.62
N THR A 82 29.95 -15.51 -23.64
CA THR A 82 29.56 -15.36 -25.05
C THR A 82 29.87 -16.65 -25.82
N THR A 83 28.89 -17.22 -26.53
CA THR A 83 29.14 -18.32 -27.47
C THR A 83 28.41 -18.16 -28.81
N THR A 84 28.95 -18.77 -29.87
CA THR A 84 28.18 -18.96 -31.12
C THR A 84 27.42 -20.28 -31.09
N THR A 85 28.09 -21.41 -30.83
CA THR A 85 27.44 -22.72 -30.74
C THR A 85 27.55 -23.29 -29.32
N GLY A 86 26.43 -23.61 -28.66
CA GLY A 86 26.39 -24.10 -27.27
C GLY A 86 25.68 -23.13 -26.33
N ASP A 87 25.65 -23.45 -25.04
CA ASP A 87 24.97 -22.63 -24.02
C ASP A 87 25.91 -21.55 -23.44
N ALA A 88 25.37 -20.40 -23.04
CA ALA A 88 26.10 -19.35 -22.32
C ALA A 88 25.54 -19.14 -20.92
N THR A 89 26.36 -19.32 -19.88
CA THR A 89 25.97 -19.09 -18.49
C THR A 89 26.89 -18.07 -17.84
N ALA A 90 26.32 -16.95 -17.38
CA ALA A 90 27.01 -15.91 -16.63
C ALA A 90 26.42 -15.80 -15.21
N SER A 91 27.26 -15.88 -14.18
CA SER A 91 26.85 -15.74 -12.79
C SER A 91 27.78 -14.78 -12.06
N ALA A 92 27.24 -13.64 -11.61
CA ALA A 92 27.95 -12.67 -10.79
C ALA A 92 27.28 -12.64 -9.42
N SER A 93 27.97 -13.09 -8.37
CA SER A 93 27.44 -13.09 -7.01
C SER A 93 28.36 -12.42 -5.99
N ASN A 94 27.75 -11.81 -4.98
CA ASN A 94 28.42 -11.30 -3.80
C ASN A 94 27.74 -11.92 -2.56
N ASP A 95 27.86 -13.26 -2.46
CA ASP A 95 27.18 -14.06 -1.43
C ASP A 95 27.69 -13.77 0.00
N GLY A 96 28.86 -13.14 0.09
CA GLY A 96 29.48 -12.74 1.33
C GLY A 96 28.69 -11.68 2.10
N PRO A 97 28.94 -11.55 3.42
CA PRO A 97 28.53 -10.34 4.12
C PRO A 97 29.28 -9.15 3.50
N THR A 98 28.53 -8.23 2.88
CA THR A 98 29.11 -7.02 2.30
C THR A 98 28.70 -5.78 3.06
N GLY A 99 29.63 -4.88 3.31
CA GLY A 99 29.28 -3.72 4.11
C GLY A 99 30.40 -2.81 4.61
N GLY A 100 30.00 -1.66 5.13
CA GLY A 100 30.92 -0.66 5.64
C GLY A 100 31.49 -1.15 6.97
N ILE A 101 30.61 -1.38 7.94
CA ILE A 101 30.99 -1.85 9.27
C ILE A 101 30.14 -3.06 9.66
N ILE A 102 30.78 -4.22 9.75
CA ILE A 102 30.13 -5.48 10.11
C ILE A 102 30.81 -6.04 11.34
N GLY A 103 30.06 -6.37 12.39
CA GLY A 103 30.63 -7.05 13.54
C GLY A 103 29.68 -7.13 14.72
N HIS A 104 30.15 -7.71 15.82
CA HIS A 104 29.41 -7.81 17.09
C HIS A 104 30.04 -6.97 18.22
N HIS A 105 31.13 -6.26 17.92
CA HIS A 105 31.81 -5.43 18.92
C HIS A 105 31.26 -4.01 18.89
N PRO A 106 31.09 -3.38 20.06
CA PRO A 106 30.66 -1.99 20.12
C PRO A 106 31.77 -1.07 19.61
N ILE A 107 31.36 -0.03 18.88
CA ILE A 107 32.18 1.13 18.55
C ILE A 107 31.94 2.18 19.63
N GLN A 108 33.02 2.68 20.24
CA GLN A 108 32.97 3.73 21.25
C GLN A 108 33.63 4.98 20.70
N ILE A 109 32.93 6.10 20.72
CA ILE A 109 33.44 7.36 20.18
C ILE A 109 33.04 8.50 21.12
N GLY A 110 33.94 9.45 21.35
CA GLY A 110 33.66 10.65 22.13
C GLY A 110 32.71 11.63 21.43
N THR A 111 32.84 12.90 21.82
CA THR A 111 32.03 14.04 21.37
C THR A 111 32.41 14.52 19.96
N ASP A 112 31.50 15.19 19.27
CA ASP A 112 31.68 15.84 17.96
C ASP A 112 32.28 14.93 16.89
N ALA A 113 31.98 13.64 16.99
CA ALA A 113 32.53 12.68 16.07
C ALA A 113 31.71 12.55 14.79
N LYS A 114 32.36 12.03 13.74
CA LYS A 114 31.71 11.71 12.48
C LYS A 114 31.97 10.26 12.14
N VAL A 115 30.92 9.45 12.05
CA VAL A 115 30.99 8.08 11.56
C VAL A 115 30.29 8.03 10.23
N THR A 116 30.97 7.54 9.21
CA THR A 116 30.44 7.41 7.86
C THR A 116 30.74 6.00 7.37
N ALA A 117 29.71 5.24 7.05
CA ALA A 117 29.80 3.94 6.44
C ALA A 117 29.12 4.01 5.06
N ILE A 118 29.90 3.97 3.99
CA ILE A 118 29.39 4.05 2.61
C ILE A 118 29.70 2.73 1.91
N VAL A 119 28.70 2.15 1.28
CA VAL A 119 28.80 0.85 0.62
C VAL A 119 28.16 0.93 -0.75
N ASN A 120 28.91 0.59 -1.78
CA ASN A 120 28.40 0.50 -3.15
C ASN A 120 28.79 -0.86 -3.73
N ASN A 121 27.81 -1.72 -3.97
CA ASN A 121 28.06 -3.03 -4.55
C ASN A 121 27.27 -3.21 -5.83
N ASP A 122 27.97 -3.58 -6.90
CA ASP A 122 27.38 -3.86 -8.19
C ASP A 122 27.62 -5.33 -8.58
N ALA A 123 26.58 -6.02 -9.03
CA ALA A 123 26.67 -7.33 -9.67
C ALA A 123 26.12 -7.21 -11.09
N SER A 124 26.92 -7.61 -12.08
CA SER A 124 26.54 -7.60 -13.50
C SER A 124 26.80 -8.94 -14.15
N ALA A 125 25.78 -9.56 -14.75
CA ALA A 125 25.89 -10.82 -15.47
C ALA A 125 25.34 -10.66 -16.88
N GLU A 126 26.13 -11.01 -17.89
CA GLU A 126 25.76 -10.94 -19.29
C GLU A 126 26.02 -12.29 -19.98
N ALA A 127 24.98 -12.93 -20.51
CA ALA A 127 25.07 -14.18 -21.24
C ALA A 127 24.51 -14.00 -22.66
N THR A 128 25.32 -14.28 -23.68
CA THR A 128 24.92 -14.18 -25.10
C THR A 128 25.24 -15.47 -25.84
N ALA A 129 24.26 -16.06 -26.54
CA ALA A 129 24.44 -17.23 -27.38
C ALA A 129 23.70 -17.08 -28.72
N VAL A 130 24.27 -17.61 -29.81
CA VAL A 130 23.58 -17.63 -31.11
C VAL A 130 22.71 -18.89 -31.24
N ASP A 131 23.28 -20.07 -30.97
CA ASP A 131 22.63 -21.37 -31.23
C ASP A 131 22.26 -22.18 -29.96
N GLY A 132 22.32 -21.58 -28.77
CA GLY A 132 22.01 -22.27 -27.50
C GLY A 132 21.33 -21.39 -26.46
N ALA A 133 21.09 -21.97 -25.28
CA ALA A 133 20.40 -21.30 -24.18
C ALA A 133 21.32 -20.30 -23.48
N THR A 134 20.72 -19.27 -22.87
CA THR A 134 21.44 -18.25 -22.09
C THR A 134 20.87 -18.13 -20.69
N SER A 135 21.75 -18.05 -19.69
CA SER A 135 21.39 -17.83 -18.30
C SER A 135 22.31 -16.78 -17.69
N ALA A 136 21.74 -15.66 -17.20
CA ALA A 136 22.45 -14.61 -16.52
C ALA A 136 21.89 -14.42 -15.11
N THR A 137 22.73 -14.53 -14.08
CA THR A 137 22.33 -14.28 -12.67
C THR A 137 23.26 -13.27 -12.03
N ALA A 138 22.74 -12.14 -11.59
CA ALA A 138 23.48 -11.08 -10.92
C ALA A 138 22.92 -10.85 -9.52
N ASN A 139 23.71 -11.05 -8.47
CA ASN A 139 23.27 -10.96 -7.09
C ASN A 139 24.33 -10.29 -6.21
N THR A 140 24.01 -9.13 -5.66
CA THR A 140 24.83 -8.39 -4.67
C THR A 140 24.72 -8.98 -3.27
N GLY A 141 23.84 -9.97 -3.07
CA GLY A 141 23.66 -10.68 -1.82
C GLY A 141 23.16 -9.76 -0.71
N LYS A 142 23.95 -9.61 0.35
CA LYS A 142 23.54 -8.86 1.55
C LYS A 142 24.46 -7.67 1.79
N VAL A 143 24.03 -6.50 1.34
CA VAL A 143 24.72 -5.21 1.42
C VAL A 143 24.25 -4.44 2.67
N PHE A 144 25.19 -4.08 3.54
CA PHE A 144 24.89 -3.36 4.79
C PHE A 144 25.80 -2.16 5.00
N GLY A 145 25.27 -0.97 5.26
CA GLY A 145 26.10 0.15 5.72
C GLY A 145 26.75 -0.20 7.06
N ILE A 146 25.92 -0.54 8.05
CA ILE A 146 26.31 -1.01 9.36
C ILE A 146 25.47 -2.23 9.74
N LYS A 147 26.10 -3.30 10.23
CA LYS A 147 25.40 -4.51 10.64
C LYS A 147 25.87 -5.04 11.99
N ASN A 148 24.93 -5.18 12.92
CA ASN A 148 25.11 -5.78 14.25
C ASN A 148 26.13 -5.07 15.16
N VAL A 149 26.51 -3.84 14.82
CA VAL A 149 27.48 -3.05 15.57
C VAL A 149 26.76 -2.13 16.54
N GLY A 150 27.01 -2.30 17.84
CA GLY A 150 26.58 -1.32 18.83
C GLY A 150 27.42 -0.05 18.70
N LEU A 151 26.82 1.12 18.94
CA LEU A 151 27.52 2.39 18.93
C LEU A 151 27.26 3.14 20.23
N GLN A 152 28.31 3.59 20.89
CA GLN A 152 28.24 4.55 22.00
C GLN A 152 29.00 5.80 21.61
N ALA A 153 28.28 6.86 21.28
CA ALA A 153 28.77 8.13 20.80
C ALA A 153 28.54 9.25 21.82
N GLY A 154 29.47 10.20 21.93
CA GLY A 154 29.33 11.42 22.73
C GLY A 154 28.41 12.46 22.07
N ASN A 155 28.27 13.61 22.73
CA ASN A 155 27.49 14.77 22.25
C ASN A 155 27.96 15.24 20.87
N GLY A 156 27.06 15.71 20.01
CA GLY A 156 27.39 16.30 18.72
C GLY A 156 27.76 15.30 17.62
N THR A 157 27.65 13.99 17.88
CA THR A 157 28.09 12.97 16.92
C THR A 157 27.13 12.83 15.73
N SER A 158 27.70 12.73 14.54
CA SER A 158 27.04 12.39 13.28
C SER A 158 27.33 10.94 12.90
N LEU A 159 26.29 10.16 12.62
CA LEU A 159 26.37 8.82 12.04
C LEU A 159 25.67 8.83 10.68
N SER A 160 26.36 8.44 9.61
CA SER A 160 25.78 8.18 8.29
C SER A 160 26.09 6.75 7.86
N ALA A 161 25.08 6.01 7.43
CA ALA A 161 25.21 4.64 6.95
C ALA A 161 24.44 4.44 5.64
N ASP A 162 25.17 4.43 4.53
CA ASP A 162 24.61 4.42 3.18
C ASP A 162 25.00 3.11 2.50
N ALA A 163 24.00 2.39 2.00
CA ALA A 163 24.16 1.12 1.32
C ALA A 163 23.47 1.15 -0.04
N THR A 164 24.24 0.93 -1.09
CA THR A 164 23.76 0.83 -2.47
C THR A 164 24.08 -0.56 -3.01
N GLY A 165 23.09 -1.23 -3.57
CA GLY A 165 23.24 -2.52 -4.25
C GLY A 165 22.61 -2.49 -5.63
N THR A 166 23.39 -2.66 -6.69
CA THR A 166 22.92 -2.71 -8.08
C THR A 166 23.08 -4.11 -8.64
N ASN A 167 22.03 -4.67 -9.24
CA ASN A 167 22.02 -6.00 -9.84
C ASN A 167 21.55 -5.85 -11.28
N THR A 168 22.37 -6.26 -12.24
CA THR A 168 22.04 -6.21 -13.67
C THR A 168 22.27 -7.57 -14.30
N ALA A 169 21.22 -8.22 -14.79
CA ALA A 169 21.30 -9.51 -15.48
C ALA A 169 20.76 -9.38 -16.89
N THR A 170 21.57 -9.71 -17.91
CA THR A 170 21.15 -9.70 -19.32
C THR A 170 21.43 -11.05 -19.95
N ALA A 171 20.39 -11.72 -20.46
CA ALA A 171 20.48 -12.97 -21.20
C ALA A 171 19.92 -12.78 -22.61
N THR A 172 20.70 -13.10 -23.64
CA THR A 172 20.29 -12.95 -25.05
C THR A 172 20.60 -14.22 -25.86
N SER A 173 19.56 -14.89 -26.36
CA SER A 173 19.67 -16.04 -27.27
C SER A 173 19.06 -15.76 -28.64
N VAL A 174 19.78 -16.06 -29.72
CA VAL A 174 19.30 -15.92 -31.11
C VAL A 174 18.61 -17.19 -31.63
N GLY A 175 18.76 -18.32 -30.92
CA GLY A 175 18.04 -19.58 -31.15
C GLY A 175 17.99 -20.08 -32.60
N LEU A 176 19.08 -20.66 -33.12
CA LEU A 176 19.06 -21.48 -34.33
C LEU A 176 19.53 -22.91 -34.00
N PRO A 177 18.72 -23.98 -34.22
CA PRO A 177 17.36 -24.04 -34.78
C PRO A 177 16.21 -23.80 -33.75
N PRO A 178 14.94 -23.69 -34.19
CA PRO A 178 13.81 -23.40 -33.30
C PRO A 178 13.68 -24.37 -32.11
N GLY A 179 13.59 -23.83 -30.89
CA GLY A 179 13.29 -24.59 -29.67
C GLY A 179 14.49 -24.90 -28.76
N THR A 180 15.69 -24.41 -29.08
CA THR A 180 16.91 -24.62 -28.26
C THR A 180 17.47 -23.33 -27.65
N GLY A 181 16.81 -22.17 -27.82
CA GLY A 181 17.35 -20.85 -27.45
C GLY A 181 16.67 -20.15 -26.27
N ALA A 182 16.48 -20.83 -25.12
CA ALA A 182 15.91 -20.16 -23.94
C ALA A 182 16.84 -19.03 -23.42
N ALA A 183 16.26 -17.99 -22.82
CA ALA A 183 16.97 -16.90 -22.18
C ALA A 183 16.40 -16.64 -20.78
N THR A 184 17.22 -16.79 -19.74
CA THR A 184 16.82 -16.55 -18.35
C THR A 184 17.75 -15.50 -17.74
N ALA A 185 17.18 -14.41 -17.21
CA ALA A 185 17.90 -13.35 -16.53
C ALA A 185 17.33 -13.14 -15.12
N THR A 186 18.19 -13.18 -14.11
CA THR A 186 17.79 -12.97 -12.71
C THR A 186 18.67 -11.93 -12.04
N ALA A 187 18.08 -10.81 -11.61
CA ALA A 187 18.73 -9.75 -10.87
C ALA A 187 18.27 -9.77 -9.40
N GLY A 188 19.20 -10.03 -8.49
CA GLY A 188 18.94 -10.29 -7.07
C GLY A 188 18.43 -11.71 -6.81
N ASP A 189 17.90 -11.93 -5.61
CA ASP A 189 17.24 -13.17 -5.19
C ASP A 189 16.29 -12.91 -4.01
N SER A 190 15.58 -13.94 -3.55
CA SER A 190 14.69 -13.88 -2.37
C SER A 190 15.41 -13.70 -1.02
N GLY A 191 16.75 -13.68 -1.05
CA GLY A 191 17.64 -13.46 0.08
C GLY A 191 18.31 -12.08 0.08
N ALA A 192 18.20 -11.32 -1.01
CA ALA A 192 18.94 -10.09 -1.25
C ALA A 192 18.48 -8.99 -0.29
N LYS A 193 19.46 -8.27 0.28
CA LYS A 193 19.20 -7.21 1.25
C LYS A 193 20.09 -6.02 0.99
N VAL A 194 19.52 -4.82 1.00
CA VAL A 194 20.27 -3.56 0.96
C VAL A 194 19.79 -2.69 2.11
N VAL A 195 20.60 -2.58 3.17
CA VAL A 195 20.17 -1.89 4.39
C VAL A 195 21.24 -0.93 4.90
N GLY A 196 20.86 0.32 5.18
CA GLY A 196 21.75 1.30 5.82
C GLY A 196 22.25 0.80 7.18
N ILE A 197 21.35 0.59 8.15
CA ILE A 197 21.66 0.02 9.47
C ILE A 197 20.82 -1.21 9.73
N TYR A 198 21.46 -2.36 10.01
CA TYR A 198 20.80 -3.63 10.24
C TYR A 198 21.11 -4.22 11.62
N GLY A 199 20.05 -4.51 12.40
CA GLY A 199 20.12 -5.34 13.59
C GLY A 199 19.55 -6.72 13.31
N SER A 200 20.33 -7.79 13.54
CA SER A 200 19.79 -9.14 13.45
C SER A 200 18.81 -9.40 14.58
N GLY A 201 17.68 -10.04 14.27
CA GLY A 201 16.71 -10.48 15.27
C GLY A 201 17.29 -11.51 16.26
N ALA A 202 16.47 -11.89 17.24
CA ALA A 202 16.81 -12.84 18.30
C ALA A 202 17.37 -14.13 17.71
N LYS A 203 18.41 -14.68 18.34
CA LYS A 203 18.85 -16.05 18.12
C LYS A 203 18.45 -16.88 19.34
N ILE A 204 17.56 -17.84 19.13
CA ILE A 204 17.30 -18.91 20.11
C ILE A 204 18.49 -19.87 20.07
N ILE A 205 19.06 -20.17 21.23
CA ILE A 205 20.10 -21.20 21.39
C ILE A 205 19.46 -22.33 22.21
N SER A 206 19.59 -23.57 21.74
CA SER A 206 19.12 -24.76 22.45
C SER A 206 19.62 -24.87 23.88
N PRO A 207 18.94 -25.67 24.72
CA PRO A 207 19.43 -26.02 26.05
C PRO A 207 20.87 -26.56 26.01
N PRO A 208 21.64 -26.38 27.10
CA PRO A 208 22.97 -26.99 27.20
C PRO A 208 22.89 -28.51 26.95
N PRO A 209 23.94 -29.12 26.36
CA PRO A 209 23.97 -30.57 26.18
C PRO A 209 23.71 -31.25 27.52
N THR A 210 22.83 -32.26 27.53
CA THR A 210 22.58 -33.08 28.71
C THR A 210 23.88 -33.68 29.23
N ASP A 211 24.01 -33.80 30.55
CA ASP A 211 25.24 -34.13 31.31
C ASP A 211 26.04 -35.39 30.86
N GLY A 212 25.56 -36.16 29.87
CA GLY A 212 26.25 -37.29 29.26
C GLY A 212 27.35 -36.94 28.24
N GLU A 213 27.41 -35.71 27.71
CA GLU A 213 28.43 -35.29 26.73
C GLU A 213 29.46 -34.27 27.28
N ALA A 214 29.35 -33.90 28.56
CA ALA A 214 30.16 -32.85 29.19
C ALA A 214 31.61 -33.25 29.54
N SER A 215 32.07 -34.47 29.24
CA SER A 215 33.38 -34.97 29.73
C SER A 215 34.58 -34.83 28.78
N ALA A 216 34.41 -34.31 27.55
CA ALA A 216 35.51 -34.28 26.57
C ALA A 216 36.03 -32.89 26.15
N ALA A 217 35.44 -31.78 26.62
CA ALA A 217 35.86 -30.43 26.20
C ALA A 217 36.34 -29.58 27.39
N ALA A 218 37.50 -29.94 27.94
CA ALA A 218 38.22 -29.13 28.92
C ALA A 218 39.42 -28.43 28.26
N ALA A 219 39.26 -27.15 27.92
CA ALA A 219 40.35 -26.16 27.89
C ALA A 219 39.77 -24.74 27.96
N PRO A 220 40.05 -23.96 29.02
CA PRO A 220 39.53 -22.60 29.20
C PRO A 220 40.54 -21.55 28.70
N SER A 221 40.08 -20.55 27.94
CA SER A 221 40.74 -19.24 27.85
C SER A 221 39.86 -18.20 28.53
N SER A 222 40.40 -17.57 29.57
CA SER A 222 39.68 -16.79 30.57
C SER A 222 39.84 -15.28 30.36
N ASP A 223 39.46 -14.75 29.20
CA ASP A 223 39.44 -13.29 29.00
C ASP A 223 38.31 -12.78 28.06
N SER A 224 37.15 -13.43 28.08
CA SER A 224 35.96 -13.02 27.30
C SER A 224 34.75 -12.68 28.18
N SER A 225 34.96 -12.08 29.35
CA SER A 225 33.85 -11.67 30.21
C SER A 225 32.97 -10.62 29.51
N SER A 226 31.77 -11.07 29.12
CA SER A 226 30.52 -10.29 29.03
C SER A 226 30.23 -9.42 27.80
N MET A 227 30.71 -9.78 26.60
CA MET A 227 30.07 -9.28 25.35
C MET A 227 28.97 -10.19 24.81
N ASP A 228 28.60 -11.25 25.53
CA ASP A 228 27.39 -12.03 25.29
C ASP A 228 26.15 -11.27 25.82
N SER A 229 26.10 -9.95 25.61
CA SER A 229 25.03 -9.08 26.08
C SER A 229 23.77 -9.39 25.28
N SER A 230 22.94 -10.24 25.86
CA SER A 230 21.65 -10.76 25.40
C SER A 230 20.54 -9.69 25.27
N GLY A 231 20.87 -8.49 24.79
CA GLY A 231 19.96 -7.36 24.66
C GLY A 231 19.84 -6.88 23.22
N PRO A 232 18.90 -5.94 22.95
CA PRO A 232 18.77 -5.33 21.64
C PRO A 232 20.06 -4.63 21.22
N LEU A 233 20.28 -4.49 19.90
CA LEU A 233 21.39 -3.71 19.37
C LEU A 233 21.28 -2.26 19.86
N LYS A 234 22.27 -1.74 20.60
CA LYS A 234 22.24 -0.39 21.17
C LYS A 234 23.04 0.61 20.33
N ILE A 235 22.39 1.68 19.90
CA ILE A 235 23.02 2.86 19.30
C ILE A 235 22.66 4.06 20.17
N SER A 236 23.61 4.56 20.96
CA SER A 236 23.39 5.65 21.89
C SER A 236 24.25 6.86 21.56
N PHE A 237 23.64 8.03 21.52
CA PHE A 237 24.29 9.33 21.43
C PHE A 237 24.24 10.04 22.77
N GLY A 238 25.17 10.98 23.00
CA GLY A 238 25.12 11.89 24.15
C GLY A 238 23.94 12.87 24.06
N ASN A 239 24.08 14.08 24.60
CA ASN A 239 23.04 15.09 24.63
C ASN A 239 22.56 15.53 23.24
N SER A 240 23.38 15.41 22.20
CA SER A 240 22.98 15.71 20.83
C SER A 240 23.58 14.72 19.84
N GLY A 241 22.90 14.47 18.72
CA GLY A 241 23.45 13.71 17.60
C GLY A 241 22.55 13.69 16.38
N THR A 242 23.13 13.27 15.25
CA THR A 242 22.43 13.07 13.97
C THR A 242 22.69 11.66 13.48
N LEU A 243 21.64 10.98 13.03
CA LEU A 243 21.69 9.65 12.43
C LEU A 243 21.01 9.69 11.07
N SER A 244 21.75 9.35 10.02
CA SER A 244 21.23 9.12 8.66
C SER A 244 21.51 7.68 8.23
N ALA A 245 20.51 7.01 7.67
CA ALA A 245 20.66 5.65 7.18
C ALA A 245 19.86 5.45 5.87
N PHE A 246 20.56 5.11 4.80
CA PHE A 246 19.98 4.99 3.46
C PHE A 246 20.28 3.61 2.88
N GLY A 247 19.25 2.93 2.38
CA GLY A 247 19.38 1.68 1.63
C GLY A 247 18.77 1.84 0.25
N THR A 248 19.57 1.70 -0.80
CA THR A 248 19.17 1.89 -2.21
C THR A 248 19.46 0.64 -3.03
N GLY A 249 18.42 -0.07 -3.47
CA GLY A 249 18.55 -1.28 -4.28
C GLY A 249 18.09 -1.07 -5.71
N GLY A 250 18.94 -1.40 -6.70
CA GLY A 250 18.57 -1.50 -8.12
C GLY A 250 18.60 -2.95 -8.59
N PHE A 251 17.53 -3.42 -9.24
CA PHE A 251 17.39 -4.79 -9.72
C PHE A 251 16.86 -4.78 -11.15
N ASP A 252 17.73 -4.94 -12.13
CA ASP A 252 17.39 -4.90 -13.56
C ASP A 252 17.71 -6.24 -14.24
N SER A 253 16.67 -6.90 -14.76
CA SER A 253 16.78 -8.17 -15.47
C SER A 253 16.22 -8.06 -16.88
N LYS A 254 16.95 -8.57 -17.86
CA LYS A 254 16.56 -8.54 -19.27
C LYS A 254 16.83 -9.88 -19.94
N ALA A 255 15.78 -10.52 -20.43
CA ALA A 255 15.85 -11.77 -21.17
C ALA A 255 15.29 -11.59 -22.58
N ASN A 256 16.13 -11.82 -23.59
CA ASN A 256 15.76 -11.76 -24.99
C ASN A 256 16.00 -13.12 -25.65
N SER A 257 14.97 -13.70 -26.26
CA SER A 257 15.08 -14.92 -27.06
C SER A 257 14.51 -14.70 -28.47
N VAL A 258 14.99 -15.41 -29.48
CA VAL A 258 14.29 -15.49 -30.78
C VAL A 258 13.45 -16.75 -30.85
N THR A 259 14.00 -17.92 -30.51
CA THR A 259 13.29 -19.20 -30.54
C THR A 259 13.46 -19.96 -29.22
N GLY A 260 12.67 -19.59 -28.22
CA GLY A 260 12.70 -20.15 -26.87
C GLY A 260 11.97 -19.29 -25.86
N THR A 261 11.91 -19.80 -24.63
CA THR A 261 11.37 -19.07 -23.48
C THR A 261 12.28 -17.90 -23.10
N ALA A 262 11.71 -16.75 -22.75
CA ALA A 262 12.39 -15.61 -22.17
C ALA A 262 11.85 -15.37 -20.75
N GLU A 263 12.70 -15.44 -19.74
CA GLU A 263 12.33 -15.26 -18.33
C GLU A 263 13.22 -14.19 -17.69
N ALA A 264 12.62 -13.10 -17.23
CA ALA A 264 13.31 -12.02 -16.52
C ALA A 264 12.73 -11.90 -15.10
N SER A 265 13.58 -11.96 -14.08
CA SER A 265 13.19 -11.84 -12.68
C SER A 265 14.06 -10.86 -11.91
N SER A 266 13.44 -9.86 -11.29
CA SER A 266 14.09 -8.88 -10.43
C SER A 266 13.55 -9.00 -9.01
N LEU A 267 14.39 -9.48 -8.09
CA LEU A 267 13.96 -9.96 -6.78
C LEU A 267 14.75 -9.32 -5.64
N ALA A 268 14.06 -8.94 -4.57
CA ALA A 268 14.70 -8.49 -3.34
C ALA A 268 13.87 -8.84 -2.10
N LYS A 269 14.55 -9.21 -1.01
CA LYS A 269 13.87 -9.49 0.26
C LYS A 269 13.62 -8.24 1.10
N LEU A 270 14.60 -7.34 1.15
CA LEU A 270 14.56 -6.20 2.06
C LEU A 270 15.44 -5.07 1.56
N VAL A 271 14.84 -3.91 1.36
CA VAL A 271 15.56 -2.66 1.15
C VAL A 271 15.13 -1.64 2.19
N ALA A 272 16.05 -1.16 3.02
CA ALA A 272 15.67 -0.28 4.12
C ALA A 272 16.74 0.71 4.57
N GLY A 273 16.30 1.84 5.14
CA GLY A 273 17.21 2.74 5.84
C GLY A 273 17.72 2.07 7.12
N ILE A 274 16.81 1.76 8.04
CA ILE A 274 17.08 1.05 9.29
C ILE A 274 16.17 -0.18 9.35
N ALA A 275 16.73 -1.36 9.61
CA ALA A 275 15.93 -2.57 9.76
C ALA A 275 16.36 -3.50 10.90
N VAL A 276 15.38 -4.15 11.51
CA VAL A 276 15.55 -5.29 12.40
C VAL A 276 15.10 -6.56 11.68
N GLY A 277 15.95 -7.58 11.70
CA GLY A 277 15.70 -8.86 11.06
C GLY A 277 14.67 -9.73 11.77
N ALA A 278 14.13 -10.69 11.02
CA ALA A 278 13.21 -11.68 11.56
C ALA A 278 13.85 -12.46 12.73
N THR A 279 13.05 -12.74 13.74
CA THR A 279 13.47 -13.60 14.85
C THR A 279 13.69 -15.02 14.35
N LYS A 280 14.88 -15.56 14.56
CA LYS A 280 15.22 -16.92 14.14
C LYS A 280 15.02 -17.88 15.31
N VAL A 281 13.93 -18.64 15.24
CA VAL A 281 13.70 -19.81 16.08
C VAL A 281 14.50 -20.98 15.47
N LYS A 282 15.66 -21.31 16.04
CA LYS A 282 16.33 -22.57 15.73
C LYS A 282 15.85 -23.59 16.76
N ILE A 283 14.98 -24.50 16.33
CA ILE A 283 14.65 -25.71 17.09
C ILE A 283 15.74 -26.70 16.70
N ASP A 284 16.56 -27.18 17.63
CA ASP A 284 17.50 -28.25 17.28
C ASP A 284 16.70 -29.52 16.97
N GLU A 285 16.96 -30.10 15.80
CA GLU A 285 16.33 -31.34 15.31
C GLU A 285 16.69 -32.59 16.16
N GLY A 286 17.41 -32.42 17.28
CA GLY A 286 17.73 -33.48 18.24
C GLY A 286 17.33 -33.18 19.69
N ALA A 287 16.70 -32.03 19.97
CA ALA A 287 16.23 -31.74 21.31
C ALA A 287 14.96 -32.56 21.60
N PRO A 288 14.79 -33.14 22.81
CA PRO A 288 13.58 -33.86 23.17
C PRO A 288 12.34 -33.00 22.88
N ALA A 289 11.25 -33.62 22.40
CA ALA A 289 10.01 -32.93 22.06
C ALA A 289 9.42 -32.07 23.21
N ASP A 290 9.84 -32.32 24.45
CA ASP A 290 9.41 -31.62 25.66
C ASP A 290 10.36 -30.48 26.10
N SER A 291 11.43 -30.21 25.36
CA SER A 291 12.34 -29.11 25.71
C SER A 291 11.74 -27.77 25.28
N THR A 292 11.28 -26.98 26.25
CA THR A 292 10.83 -25.61 25.99
C THR A 292 12.00 -24.81 25.40
N PRO A 293 11.86 -24.21 24.20
CA PRO A 293 12.93 -23.43 23.60
C PRO A 293 13.30 -22.25 24.52
N ILE A 294 14.54 -22.22 25.00
CA ILE A 294 15.03 -21.13 25.83
C ILE A 294 15.41 -19.97 24.91
N VAL A 295 14.56 -18.94 24.86
CA VAL A 295 14.91 -17.68 24.20
C VAL A 295 15.98 -16.98 25.03
N LYS A 296 17.24 -17.09 24.60
CA LYS A 296 18.36 -16.43 25.31
C LYS A 296 18.44 -14.93 25.07
N SER A 297 17.86 -14.40 23.99
CA SER A 297 17.94 -12.97 23.71
C SER A 297 16.70 -12.48 22.96
N PRO A 298 15.95 -11.50 23.48
CA PRO A 298 14.92 -10.81 22.72
C PRO A 298 15.61 -9.91 21.67
N GLY A 299 15.35 -10.20 20.40
CA GLY A 299 15.89 -9.45 19.27
C GLY A 299 15.23 -8.09 19.18
N GLY A 300 15.97 -7.08 18.75
CA GLY A 300 15.47 -5.71 18.64
C GLY A 300 16.61 -4.73 18.41
N MET A 301 16.26 -3.46 18.22
CA MET A 301 17.22 -2.37 18.13
C MET A 301 16.75 -1.23 19.04
N ALA A 302 17.68 -0.65 19.81
CA ALA A 302 17.43 0.49 20.69
C ALA A 302 18.33 1.65 20.26
N ILE A 303 17.73 2.68 19.66
CA ILE A 303 18.40 3.92 19.31
C ILE A 303 18.03 4.98 20.35
N SER A 304 19.01 5.65 20.95
CA SER A 304 18.77 6.63 22.01
C SER A 304 19.63 7.90 21.87
N PHE A 305 19.01 9.06 22.07
CA PHE A 305 19.67 10.36 22.17
C PHE A 305 19.41 10.96 23.56
N GLY A 306 20.44 11.48 24.23
CA GLY A 306 20.35 12.02 25.58
C GLY A 306 19.45 13.24 25.72
N GLU A 307 19.53 14.20 24.79
CA GLU A 307 18.59 15.33 24.71
C GLU A 307 18.03 15.48 23.29
N ASN A 308 18.79 16.06 22.37
CA ASN A 308 18.33 16.37 21.01
C ASN A 308 18.79 15.31 20.01
N GLY A 309 17.96 14.96 19.04
CA GLY A 309 18.29 13.97 18.03
C GLY A 309 17.66 14.27 16.69
N THR A 310 18.41 14.07 15.62
CA THR A 310 17.89 14.04 14.25
C THR A 310 18.07 12.65 13.67
N VAL A 311 17.00 12.05 13.17
CA VAL A 311 16.99 10.74 12.53
C VAL A 311 16.39 10.87 11.14
N ALA A 312 17.16 10.51 10.12
CA ALA A 312 16.70 10.37 8.74
C ALA A 312 16.95 8.93 8.29
N ALA A 313 15.92 8.23 7.82
CA ALA A 313 16.07 6.88 7.32
C ALA A 313 15.24 6.66 6.06
N GLN A 314 15.82 6.10 5.01
CA GLN A 314 15.07 5.81 3.80
C GLN A 314 15.51 4.50 3.14
N GLY A 315 14.50 3.70 2.77
CA GLY A 315 14.64 2.58 1.84
C GLY A 315 14.13 2.98 0.47
N GLN A 316 14.92 2.74 -0.58
CA GLN A 316 14.53 2.95 -1.97
C GLN A 316 14.86 1.69 -2.77
N ALA A 317 13.88 1.09 -3.45
CA ALA A 317 14.11 -0.05 -4.31
C ALA A 317 13.50 0.18 -5.69
N ASP A 318 14.32 -0.01 -6.73
CA ASP A 318 13.94 0.14 -8.13
C ASP A 318 14.13 -1.23 -8.82
N GLY A 319 13.02 -1.83 -9.25
CA GLY A 319 12.98 -3.12 -9.93
C GLY A 319 12.50 -3.02 -11.37
N SER A 320 13.22 -3.62 -12.31
CA SER A 320 12.93 -3.67 -13.74
C SER A 320 13.12 -5.10 -14.24
N ALA A 321 12.12 -5.68 -14.90
CA ALA A 321 12.21 -6.98 -15.54
C ALA A 321 11.64 -6.90 -16.96
N ALA A 322 12.42 -7.27 -17.97
CA ALA A 322 12.01 -7.24 -19.38
C ALA A 322 12.27 -8.59 -20.05
N ALA A 323 11.21 -9.28 -20.47
CA ALA A 323 11.27 -10.54 -21.20
C ALA A 323 10.69 -10.38 -22.61
N SER A 324 11.45 -10.74 -23.64
CA SER A 324 11.02 -10.63 -25.03
C SER A 324 11.38 -11.87 -25.83
N THR A 325 10.42 -12.41 -26.58
CA THR A 325 10.67 -13.52 -27.51
C THR A 325 9.93 -13.39 -28.84
N THR A 326 10.51 -13.93 -29.92
CA THR A 326 9.79 -14.06 -31.21
C THR A 326 8.96 -15.33 -31.24
N THR A 327 9.47 -16.44 -30.71
CA THR A 327 8.74 -17.71 -30.64
C THR A 327 9.05 -18.38 -29.30
N GLY A 328 8.08 -18.38 -28.39
CA GLY A 328 8.23 -18.96 -27.05
C GLY A 328 7.41 -18.23 -25.98
N HIS A 329 7.50 -18.72 -24.76
CA HIS A 329 6.91 -18.09 -23.58
C HIS A 329 7.72 -16.87 -23.15
N ALA A 330 7.09 -15.81 -22.65
CA ALA A 330 7.76 -14.68 -22.04
C ALA A 330 7.17 -14.39 -20.65
N ASP A 331 8.01 -14.37 -19.62
CA ASP A 331 7.64 -14.04 -18.24
C ASP A 331 8.60 -12.97 -17.68
N ALA A 332 8.05 -11.84 -17.24
CA ALA A 332 8.76 -10.80 -16.55
C ALA A 332 8.17 -10.60 -15.15
N THR A 333 8.99 -10.74 -14.12
CA THR A 333 8.56 -10.63 -12.72
C THR A 333 9.46 -9.67 -11.93
N VAL A 334 8.84 -8.70 -11.26
CA VAL A 334 9.47 -7.90 -10.21
C VAL A 334 8.82 -8.24 -8.87
N GLY A 335 9.63 -8.68 -7.90
CA GLY A 335 9.16 -9.05 -6.56
C GLY A 335 10.06 -8.48 -5.48
N ILE A 336 9.56 -7.48 -4.74
CA ILE A 336 10.26 -6.88 -3.62
C ILE A 336 9.42 -7.08 -2.35
N ASP A 337 9.86 -7.99 -1.46
CA ASP A 337 9.06 -8.39 -0.30
C ASP A 337 8.84 -7.22 0.70
N THR A 338 9.87 -6.40 0.92
CA THR A 338 9.83 -5.33 1.93
C THR A 338 10.71 -4.15 1.57
N ILE A 339 10.13 -2.95 1.62
CA ILE A 339 10.82 -1.67 1.54
C ILE A 339 10.49 -0.86 2.79
N GLY A 340 11.50 -0.40 3.53
CA GLY A 340 11.31 0.20 4.84
C GLY A 340 12.10 1.48 5.08
N GLY A 341 11.51 2.50 5.71
CA GLY A 341 12.29 3.60 6.28
C GLY A 341 12.99 3.15 7.56
N ILE A 342 12.20 2.94 8.62
CA ILE A 342 12.62 2.35 9.90
C ILE A 342 11.70 1.17 10.20
N VAL A 343 12.17 -0.07 10.03
CA VAL A 343 11.30 -1.26 10.05
C VAL A 343 11.83 -2.39 10.93
N ASP A 344 10.95 -2.96 11.73
CA ASP A 344 11.09 -4.30 12.30
C ASP A 344 10.25 -5.25 11.45
N VAL A 345 10.91 -6.17 10.74
CA VAL A 345 10.20 -7.08 9.82
C VAL A 345 9.25 -8.03 10.55
N ASN A 346 9.37 -8.19 11.88
CA ASN A 346 8.44 -8.99 12.67
C ASN A 346 7.09 -8.27 12.92
N LYS A 347 6.99 -6.97 12.60
CA LYS A 347 5.79 -6.14 12.76
C LYS A 347 4.98 -5.99 11.48
N LEU A 348 5.50 -6.44 10.34
CA LEU A 348 4.83 -6.28 9.06
C LEU A 348 3.65 -7.25 8.90
N PRO A 349 2.62 -6.90 8.11
CA PRO A 349 1.55 -7.84 7.77
C PRO A 349 2.10 -9.12 7.15
N GLY A 350 1.52 -10.26 7.53
CA GLY A 350 1.98 -11.57 7.08
C GLY A 350 3.27 -12.07 7.76
N ALA A 351 3.92 -11.26 8.60
CA ALA A 351 5.02 -11.74 9.43
C ALA A 351 4.51 -12.82 10.40
N PRO A 352 5.23 -13.95 10.54
CA PRO A 352 4.85 -14.98 11.49
C PRO A 352 4.86 -14.39 12.90
N THR A 353 3.73 -14.49 13.62
CA THR A 353 3.66 -14.04 15.01
C THR A 353 4.61 -14.91 15.83
N PRO A 354 5.68 -14.34 16.43
CA PRO A 354 6.59 -15.14 17.20
C PRO A 354 5.87 -15.71 18.44
N PRO A 355 6.12 -16.98 18.81
CA PRO A 355 5.46 -17.62 19.95
C PRO A 355 5.86 -17.02 21.31
N VAL A 356 6.86 -16.12 21.33
CA VAL A 356 7.40 -15.45 22.51
C VAL A 356 7.51 -13.96 22.20
N PRO A 357 7.26 -13.05 23.16
CA PRO A 357 7.50 -11.62 22.96
C PRO A 357 8.92 -11.37 22.45
N VAL A 358 9.01 -10.76 21.27
CA VAL A 358 10.27 -10.23 20.72
C VAL A 358 10.68 -8.99 21.50
N GLY A 359 11.98 -8.67 21.47
CA GLY A 359 12.47 -7.48 22.14
C GLY A 359 11.95 -6.23 21.47
N ASP A 360 11.71 -5.19 22.25
CA ASP A 360 11.19 -3.95 21.72
C ASP A 360 12.23 -3.29 20.80
N THR A 361 11.84 -3.01 19.57
CA THR A 361 12.55 -2.10 18.67
C THR A 361 12.12 -0.68 18.99
N THR A 362 13.04 0.13 19.52
CA THR A 362 12.76 1.45 20.09
C THR A 362 13.67 2.54 19.53
N LEU A 363 13.10 3.71 19.29
CA LEU A 363 13.80 4.97 19.04
C LEU A 363 13.40 5.99 20.12
N SER A 364 14.38 6.52 20.85
CA SER A 364 14.16 7.44 21.97
C SER A 364 15.03 8.70 21.84
N ILE A 365 14.43 9.87 22.02
CA ILE A 365 15.10 11.18 22.00
C ILE A 365 14.70 11.90 23.29
N GLY A 366 15.67 12.23 24.15
CA GLY A 366 15.38 12.68 25.52
C GLY A 366 14.67 14.04 25.63
N LYS A 367 14.80 14.92 24.63
CA LYS A 367 14.23 16.26 24.59
C LYS A 367 13.66 16.56 23.19
N ASN A 368 14.41 17.20 22.28
CA ASN A 368 13.86 17.63 20.99
C ASN A 368 14.24 16.67 19.86
N GLY A 369 13.26 16.21 19.10
CA GLY A 369 13.45 15.22 18.04
C GLY A 369 13.03 15.70 16.66
N ASP A 370 13.87 15.44 15.67
CA ASP A 370 13.53 15.50 14.25
C ASP A 370 13.60 14.08 13.69
N VAL A 371 12.46 13.50 13.32
CA VAL A 371 12.40 12.14 12.77
C VAL A 371 11.75 12.18 11.40
N GLN A 372 12.49 11.70 10.41
CA GLN A 372 12.04 11.53 9.04
C GLN A 372 12.34 10.09 8.59
N ALA A 373 11.31 9.37 8.17
CA ALA A 373 11.45 8.05 7.60
C ALA A 373 10.69 7.95 6.28
N ALA A 374 11.27 7.30 5.27
CA ALA A 374 10.63 7.12 3.97
C ALA A 374 10.89 5.71 3.39
N ALA A 375 9.90 5.16 2.69
CA ALA A 375 10.04 3.96 1.89
C ALA A 375 9.53 4.23 0.47
N VAL A 376 10.35 3.95 -0.55
CA VAL A 376 10.00 4.18 -1.95
C VAL A 376 10.29 2.93 -2.77
N GLY A 377 9.26 2.38 -3.41
CA GLY A 377 9.38 1.25 -4.33
C GLY A 377 8.94 1.61 -5.74
N THR A 378 9.76 1.29 -6.73
CA THR A 378 9.35 1.32 -8.13
C THR A 378 9.53 -0.07 -8.76
N GLY A 379 8.55 -0.52 -9.52
CA GLY A 379 8.57 -1.83 -10.17
C GLY A 379 8.04 -1.74 -11.59
N THR A 380 8.78 -2.23 -12.58
CA THR A 380 8.35 -2.32 -13.98
C THR A 380 8.60 -3.73 -14.51
N ALA A 381 7.55 -4.42 -14.96
CA ALA A 381 7.64 -5.70 -15.64
C ALA A 381 7.08 -5.59 -17.06
N GLU A 382 7.85 -6.01 -18.06
CA GLU A 382 7.44 -6.03 -19.47
C GLU A 382 7.69 -7.41 -20.08
N ALA A 383 6.64 -8.07 -20.56
CA ALA A 383 6.72 -9.35 -21.23
C ALA A 383 6.09 -9.26 -22.63
N THR A 384 6.88 -9.59 -23.66
CA THR A 384 6.42 -9.58 -25.05
C THR A 384 6.74 -10.92 -25.73
N SER A 385 5.74 -11.54 -26.35
CA SER A 385 5.96 -12.67 -27.26
C SER A 385 5.30 -12.39 -28.61
N VAL A 386 6.01 -12.65 -29.71
CA VAL A 386 5.37 -12.63 -31.04
C VAL A 386 4.52 -13.88 -31.20
N THR A 387 5.10 -15.07 -31.00
CA THR A 387 4.41 -16.37 -31.07
C THR A 387 4.62 -17.17 -29.80
N ALA A 388 3.66 -17.10 -28.89
CA ALA A 388 3.66 -17.91 -27.67
C ALA A 388 3.11 -19.33 -27.93
N PRO A 389 3.64 -20.38 -27.26
CA PRO A 389 3.10 -21.74 -27.36
C PRO A 389 1.66 -21.82 -26.85
N PRO A 390 0.79 -22.67 -27.44
CA PRO A 390 -0.56 -22.91 -26.92
C PRO A 390 -0.57 -23.29 -25.44
N GLY A 391 -1.37 -22.59 -24.64
CA GLY A 391 -1.56 -22.86 -23.21
C GLY A 391 -0.45 -22.34 -22.30
N LEU A 392 0.48 -21.51 -22.81
CA LEU A 392 1.45 -20.77 -22.01
C LEU A 392 1.20 -19.27 -22.16
N ASP A 393 0.87 -18.62 -21.05
CA ASP A 393 0.57 -17.18 -21.01
C ASP A 393 1.81 -16.32 -21.30
N VAL A 394 1.63 -15.09 -21.76
CA VAL A 394 2.70 -14.08 -21.72
C VAL A 394 2.51 -13.26 -20.45
N ARG A 395 3.43 -13.34 -19.49
CA ARG A 395 3.17 -12.84 -18.13
C ARG A 395 4.06 -11.67 -17.73
N ALA A 396 3.45 -10.61 -17.22
CA ALA A 396 4.16 -9.53 -16.56
C ALA A 396 3.60 -9.32 -15.14
N THR A 397 4.44 -9.42 -14.11
CA THR A 397 4.03 -9.30 -12.71
C THR A 397 4.92 -8.32 -11.97
N THR A 398 4.31 -7.39 -11.22
CA THR A 398 5.01 -6.56 -10.23
C THR A 398 4.33 -6.71 -8.87
N ASN A 399 5.13 -6.84 -7.80
CA ASN A 399 4.65 -6.89 -6.42
C ASN A 399 5.68 -6.27 -5.47
N ASN A 400 5.27 -5.25 -4.73
CA ASN A 400 6.02 -4.68 -3.61
C ASN A 400 5.26 -4.96 -2.31
N SER A 401 5.41 -6.17 -1.76
CA SER A 401 4.45 -6.72 -0.81
C SER A 401 4.26 -5.86 0.44
N ASN A 402 5.34 -5.25 0.95
CA ASN A 402 5.28 -4.31 2.07
C ASN A 402 6.13 -3.06 1.77
N VAL A 403 5.52 -1.88 1.78
CA VAL A 403 6.23 -0.59 1.67
C VAL A 403 5.84 0.27 2.86
N VAL A 404 6.75 0.45 3.83
CA VAL A 404 6.42 1.04 5.13
C VAL A 404 7.42 2.10 5.58
N GLY A 405 6.94 3.30 5.89
CA GLY A 405 7.78 4.39 6.41
C GLY A 405 8.37 4.04 7.78
N ILE A 406 7.52 3.81 8.79
CA ILE A 406 7.93 3.38 10.14
C ILE A 406 7.11 2.18 10.61
N ALA A 407 7.78 1.12 11.05
CA ALA A 407 7.18 -0.01 11.76
C ALA A 407 8.10 -0.55 12.86
N ILE A 408 8.04 0.04 14.05
CA ILE A 408 8.80 -0.37 15.24
C ILE A 408 7.87 -0.40 16.46
N ASP A 409 8.30 -0.90 17.61
CA ASP A 409 7.44 -0.91 18.81
C ASP A 409 7.15 0.49 19.33
N LYS A 410 8.19 1.31 19.45
CA LYS A 410 8.10 2.60 20.13
C LYS A 410 9.00 3.67 19.54
N LEU A 411 8.41 4.83 19.30
CA LEU A 411 9.08 6.08 19.02
C LEU A 411 8.76 7.08 20.15
N ALA A 412 9.76 7.53 20.89
CA ALA A 412 9.59 8.46 22.01
C ALA A 412 10.45 9.71 21.86
N ILE A 413 9.84 10.89 21.97
CA ILE A 413 10.50 12.20 22.00
C ILE A 413 10.11 12.88 23.31
N GLY A 414 11.08 13.23 24.16
CA GLY A 414 10.82 13.63 25.55
C GLY A 414 10.22 15.02 25.74
N ALA A 415 10.48 15.95 24.82
CA ALA A 415 9.91 17.30 24.81
C ALA A 415 9.24 17.58 23.45
N ASP A 416 9.90 18.28 22.53
CA ASP A 416 9.29 18.74 21.28
C ASP A 416 9.73 17.90 20.06
N ALA A 417 8.78 17.41 19.26
CA ALA A 417 9.05 16.90 17.93
C ALA A 417 9.09 18.06 16.93
N THR A 418 10.27 18.51 16.51
CA THR A 418 10.43 19.59 15.53
C THR A 418 9.99 19.15 14.13
N ARG A 419 10.05 17.84 13.87
CA ARG A 419 9.44 17.18 12.72
C ARG A 419 9.17 15.71 13.07
N LEU A 420 8.02 15.21 12.65
CA LEU A 420 7.67 13.80 12.69
C LEU A 420 7.04 13.44 11.34
N TYR A 421 7.83 12.84 10.45
CA TYR A 421 7.41 12.47 9.11
C TYR A 421 7.65 10.98 8.84
N ALA A 422 6.65 10.31 8.31
CA ALA A 422 6.75 8.94 7.83
C ALA A 422 6.02 8.78 6.48
N GLY A 423 6.77 8.57 5.41
CA GLY A 423 6.24 8.40 4.05
C GLY A 423 6.43 7.00 3.49
N ALA A 424 5.47 6.50 2.73
CA ALA A 424 5.58 5.28 1.96
C ALA A 424 5.00 5.49 0.55
N GLY A 425 5.75 5.12 -0.48
CA GLY A 425 5.34 5.26 -1.88
C GLY A 425 5.68 4.01 -2.68
N SER A 426 4.72 3.49 -3.44
CA SER A 426 4.92 2.34 -4.34
C SER A 426 4.34 2.66 -5.71
N THR A 427 5.15 2.59 -6.77
CA THR A 427 4.73 2.77 -8.16
C THR A 427 5.05 1.51 -8.96
N GLN A 428 4.05 0.89 -9.57
CA GLN A 428 4.18 -0.41 -10.21
C GLN A 428 3.51 -0.44 -11.59
N THR A 429 4.21 -1.00 -12.58
CA THR A 429 3.73 -1.14 -13.96
C THR A 429 3.99 -2.56 -14.45
N ALA A 430 2.96 -3.24 -14.95
CA ALA A 430 3.07 -4.54 -15.60
C ALA A 430 2.48 -4.50 -17.01
N THR A 431 3.25 -4.88 -18.02
CA THR A 431 2.82 -4.89 -19.43
C THR A 431 3.06 -6.25 -20.07
N ALA A 432 2.00 -6.93 -20.50
CA ALA A 432 2.07 -8.21 -21.19
C ALA A 432 1.52 -8.10 -22.63
N LYS A 433 2.25 -8.61 -23.62
CA LYS A 433 1.87 -8.49 -25.03
C LYS A 433 2.10 -9.78 -25.82
N SER A 434 1.08 -10.19 -26.58
CA SER A 434 1.11 -11.35 -27.49
C SER A 434 0.59 -10.94 -28.88
N THR A 435 1.35 -11.17 -29.96
CA THR A 435 0.95 -10.70 -31.31
C THR A 435 0.43 -11.78 -32.27
N THR A 436 0.56 -13.07 -31.94
CA THR A 436 0.03 -14.19 -32.74
C THR A 436 -0.59 -15.28 -31.83
N SER A 437 -1.23 -16.27 -32.45
CA SER A 437 -2.04 -17.28 -31.77
C SER A 437 -1.20 -18.21 -30.91
N GLY A 438 -1.48 -18.24 -29.60
CA GLY A 438 -1.09 -19.35 -28.74
C GLY A 438 -1.02 -19.02 -27.24
N GLY A 439 -0.51 -17.85 -26.85
CA GLY A 439 -0.39 -17.45 -25.45
C GLY A 439 -1.23 -16.23 -25.10
N ASP A 440 -1.91 -16.30 -23.97
CA ASP A 440 -2.80 -15.27 -23.43
C ASP A 440 -1.97 -14.26 -22.62
N PRO A 441 -1.98 -12.95 -22.91
CA PRO A 441 -1.24 -11.99 -22.13
C PRO A 441 -1.90 -11.74 -20.77
N VAL A 442 -1.11 -11.84 -19.70
CA VAL A 442 -1.52 -11.64 -18.31
C VAL A 442 -0.61 -10.61 -17.64
N ALA A 443 -1.17 -9.45 -17.31
CA ALA A 443 -0.49 -8.39 -16.58
C ALA A 443 -1.06 -8.24 -15.17
N SER A 444 -0.18 -8.17 -14.17
CA SER A 444 -0.56 -8.07 -12.75
C SER A 444 0.34 -7.06 -12.04
N ALA A 445 -0.22 -5.98 -11.51
CA ALA A 445 0.52 -4.96 -10.76
C ALA A 445 -0.04 -4.75 -9.36
N ALA A 446 0.85 -4.76 -8.36
CA ALA A 446 0.55 -4.48 -6.97
C ALA A 446 -0.62 -5.31 -6.40
N ASN A 447 -0.63 -6.63 -6.58
CA ASN A 447 -1.71 -7.49 -6.08
C ASN A 447 -1.42 -7.97 -4.65
N GLY A 448 -2.26 -7.54 -3.71
CA GLY A 448 -2.14 -7.86 -2.28
C GLY A 448 -1.13 -7.00 -1.53
N ASP A 449 -0.69 -5.89 -2.11
CA ASP A 449 0.35 -5.03 -1.53
C ASP A 449 -0.14 -4.29 -0.29
N PHE A 450 0.75 -4.10 0.67
CA PHE A 450 0.53 -3.29 1.86
C PHE A 450 1.47 -2.06 1.85
N VAL A 451 0.88 -0.86 1.76
CA VAL A 451 1.62 0.41 1.80
C VAL A 451 1.18 1.21 3.03
N ALA A 452 2.12 1.59 3.90
CA ALA A 452 1.77 2.37 5.10
C ALA A 452 2.81 3.42 5.51
N GLY A 453 2.36 4.61 5.88
CA GLY A 453 3.24 5.64 6.45
C GLY A 453 3.81 5.17 7.80
N ILE A 454 2.91 4.91 8.76
CA ILE A 454 3.24 4.26 10.04
C ILE A 454 2.43 2.98 10.22
N HIS A 455 3.07 1.92 10.69
CA HIS A 455 2.41 0.68 11.08
C HIS A 455 2.89 0.18 12.45
N GLY A 456 2.00 -0.30 13.32
CA GLY A 456 2.41 -1.07 14.50
C GLY A 456 3.10 -0.26 15.60
N THR A 457 3.22 1.07 15.43
CA THR A 457 4.14 1.90 16.23
C THR A 457 3.42 2.75 17.27
N THR A 458 3.93 2.74 18.51
CA THR A 458 3.51 3.67 19.55
C THR A 458 4.41 4.91 19.53
N VAL A 459 3.85 6.05 19.15
CA VAL A 459 4.52 7.34 19.10
C VAL A 459 4.14 8.18 20.32
N LYS A 460 5.14 8.63 21.08
CA LYS A 460 4.96 9.51 22.24
C LYS A 460 5.83 10.75 22.12
N VAL A 461 5.23 11.93 22.16
CA VAL A 461 5.88 13.24 22.22
C VAL A 461 5.53 13.89 23.55
N GLY A 462 6.52 14.22 24.37
CA GLY A 462 6.29 14.64 25.75
C GLY A 462 5.64 16.01 25.89
N GLN A 463 5.90 16.94 24.97
CA GLN A 463 5.30 18.27 24.91
C GLN A 463 4.65 18.48 23.54
N ASN A 464 5.29 19.17 22.60
CA ASN A 464 4.65 19.61 21.37
C ASN A 464 5.16 18.86 20.14
N ALA A 465 4.33 18.70 19.11
CA ALA A 465 4.79 18.26 17.79
C ALA A 465 4.51 19.35 16.75
N THR A 466 5.46 19.63 15.88
CA THR A 466 5.27 20.54 14.74
C THR A 466 4.90 19.72 13.51
N ASP A 467 3.70 19.96 12.97
CA ASP A 467 3.20 19.38 11.71
C ASP A 467 3.46 17.86 11.54
N PRO A 468 3.10 17.01 12.53
CA PRO A 468 3.30 15.58 12.39
C PRO A 468 2.49 15.05 11.19
N THR A 469 3.16 14.33 10.30
CA THR A 469 2.59 13.91 9.01
C THR A 469 2.93 12.45 8.73
N THR A 470 1.95 11.70 8.23
CA THR A 470 2.14 10.33 7.74
C THR A 470 1.46 10.17 6.38
N GLU A 471 2.15 9.54 5.44
CA GLU A 471 1.68 9.46 4.05
C GLU A 471 1.93 8.06 3.48
N ALA A 472 0.94 7.54 2.75
CA ALA A 472 1.03 6.29 2.01
C ALA A 472 0.44 6.48 0.60
N VAL A 473 1.20 6.12 -0.44
CA VAL A 473 0.82 6.27 -1.85
C VAL A 473 1.07 4.98 -2.62
N LEU A 474 0.05 4.49 -3.33
CA LEU A 474 0.17 3.38 -4.27
C LEU A 474 -0.29 3.80 -5.67
N GLY A 475 0.59 3.72 -6.66
CA GLY A 475 0.25 3.77 -8.08
C GLY A 475 0.48 2.40 -8.71
N ALA A 476 -0.53 1.84 -9.38
CA ALA A 476 -0.40 0.57 -10.09
C ALA A 476 -1.06 0.62 -11.47
N SER A 477 -0.35 0.16 -12.50
CA SER A 477 -0.87 0.03 -13.86
C SER A 477 -0.61 -1.37 -14.41
N ALA A 478 -1.63 -2.02 -14.96
CA ALA A 478 -1.52 -3.32 -15.63
C ALA A 478 -2.09 -3.23 -17.04
N THR A 479 -1.31 -3.61 -18.05
CA THR A 479 -1.71 -3.60 -19.47
C THR A 479 -1.48 -4.97 -20.11
N ALA A 480 -2.54 -5.60 -20.63
CA ALA A 480 -2.48 -6.86 -21.37
C ALA A 480 -3.02 -6.67 -22.80
N THR A 481 -2.24 -7.01 -23.82
CA THR A 481 -2.63 -6.84 -25.24
C THR A 481 -2.37 -8.09 -26.06
N GLY A 482 -3.42 -8.67 -26.62
CA GLY A 482 -3.39 -9.87 -27.43
C GLY A 482 -3.97 -9.63 -28.83
N VAL A 483 -3.40 -10.22 -29.87
CA VAL A 483 -4.05 -10.25 -31.19
C VAL A 483 -4.92 -11.51 -31.27
N THR A 484 -4.31 -12.67 -31.48
CA THR A 484 -5.01 -13.96 -31.45
C THR A 484 -4.67 -14.68 -30.15
N THR A 485 -5.68 -14.97 -29.34
CA THR A 485 -5.53 -15.61 -28.02
C THR A 485 -6.40 -16.86 -27.97
N THR A 486 -6.05 -17.82 -27.11
CA THR A 486 -6.82 -19.07 -26.95
C THR A 486 -7.93 -18.85 -25.91
N VAL A 487 -7.62 -18.14 -24.83
CA VAL A 487 -8.56 -17.81 -23.75
C VAL A 487 -8.83 -16.31 -23.70
N GLY A 488 -7.81 -15.45 -23.85
CA GLY A 488 -8.02 -14.01 -23.73
C GLY A 488 -6.81 -13.16 -23.34
N SER A 489 -7.09 -11.95 -22.85
CA SER A 489 -6.13 -11.03 -22.22
C SER A 489 -6.61 -10.66 -20.82
N THR A 490 -5.73 -10.66 -19.82
CA THR A 490 -6.10 -10.33 -18.43
C THR A 490 -5.18 -9.25 -17.84
N ALA A 491 -5.74 -8.18 -17.29
CA ALA A 491 -5.01 -7.12 -16.60
C ALA A 491 -5.59 -6.88 -15.20
N ASN A 492 -4.76 -7.00 -14.17
CA ASN A 492 -5.15 -6.80 -12.76
C ASN A 492 -4.24 -5.76 -12.11
N ALA A 493 -4.81 -4.68 -11.57
CA ALA A 493 -4.08 -3.63 -10.87
C ALA A 493 -4.64 -3.40 -9.46
N GLY A 494 -3.85 -3.62 -8.41
CA GLY A 494 -4.21 -3.26 -7.04
C GLY A 494 -5.29 -4.15 -6.40
N VAL A 495 -5.46 -5.39 -6.87
CA VAL A 495 -6.45 -6.32 -6.31
C VAL A 495 -6.04 -6.68 -4.88
N GLY A 496 -6.94 -6.48 -3.92
CA GLY A 496 -6.68 -6.80 -2.51
C GLY A 496 -5.72 -5.87 -1.77
N SER A 497 -5.23 -4.82 -2.42
CA SER A 497 -4.17 -3.96 -1.88
C SER A 497 -4.68 -2.98 -0.82
N LYS A 498 -3.84 -2.69 0.17
CA LYS A 498 -4.21 -1.86 1.31
C LYS A 498 -3.21 -0.72 1.49
N VAL A 499 -3.70 0.51 1.37
CA VAL A 499 -2.92 1.74 1.55
C VAL A 499 -3.40 2.45 2.81
N VAL A 500 -2.50 2.74 3.77
CA VAL A 500 -2.87 3.34 5.05
C VAL A 500 -1.90 4.42 5.50
N GLY A 501 -2.35 5.64 5.76
CA GLY A 501 -1.47 6.69 6.31
C GLY A 501 -0.88 6.29 7.67
N PHE A 502 -1.74 6.00 8.66
CA PHE A 502 -1.34 5.50 9.99
C PHE A 502 -2.18 4.27 10.40
N ASN A 503 -1.52 3.12 10.58
CA ASN A 503 -2.14 1.82 10.78
C ASN A 503 -1.74 1.15 12.12
N GLN A 504 -2.70 0.77 12.95
CA GLN A 504 -2.50 -0.14 14.10
C GLN A 504 -1.36 0.30 15.05
N GLY A 505 -1.44 1.50 15.61
CA GLY A 505 -0.44 2.03 16.53
C GLY A 505 -1.07 3.04 17.49
N SER A 506 -0.32 4.00 18.01
CA SER A 506 -0.92 5.13 18.73
C SER A 506 -0.05 6.37 18.64
N LEU A 507 -0.67 7.55 18.73
CA LEU A 507 0.00 8.84 18.82
C LEU A 507 -0.42 9.53 20.12
N SER A 508 0.54 9.92 20.96
CA SER A 508 0.31 10.71 22.16
C SER A 508 1.22 11.93 22.17
N ILE A 509 0.62 13.12 22.22
CA ILE A 509 1.30 14.42 22.32
C ILE A 509 0.88 15.04 23.66
N GLY A 510 1.84 15.29 24.55
CA GLY A 510 1.56 15.73 25.92
C GLY A 510 0.95 17.12 26.02
N GLU A 511 1.28 18.02 25.09
CA GLU A 511 0.74 19.38 25.00
C GLU A 511 0.01 19.59 23.66
N SER A 512 0.56 20.42 22.77
CA SER A 512 -0.14 20.91 21.57
C SER A 512 0.56 20.50 20.26
N ILE A 513 -0.18 20.59 19.16
CA ILE A 513 0.42 20.61 17.81
C ILE A 513 0.74 22.06 17.43
N LYS A 514 1.98 22.32 17.03
CA LYS A 514 2.49 23.63 16.54
C LYS A 514 2.52 23.64 15.00
N GLY A 515 2.80 24.80 14.39
CA GLY A 515 2.82 24.97 12.94
C GLY A 515 1.42 25.21 12.38
N THR A 516 0.97 24.33 11.49
CA THR A 516 -0.44 24.27 11.02
C THR A 516 -1.41 23.90 12.15
N GLY A 517 -0.92 23.29 13.23
CA GLY A 517 -1.75 22.81 14.34
C GLY A 517 -2.50 21.51 14.04
N VAL A 518 -2.10 20.78 12.99
CA VAL A 518 -2.77 19.57 12.51
C VAL A 518 -1.81 18.38 12.50
N PHE A 519 -2.28 17.23 13.00
CA PHE A 519 -1.71 15.92 12.69
C PHE A 519 -2.38 15.40 11.41
N SER A 520 -1.59 15.28 10.34
CA SER A 520 -2.09 14.85 9.03
C SER A 520 -1.73 13.40 8.73
N THR A 521 -2.71 12.64 8.24
CA THR A 521 -2.50 11.25 7.82
C THR A 521 -3.24 10.96 6.52
N THR A 522 -2.49 10.57 5.49
CA THR A 522 -3.02 10.41 4.13
C THR A 522 -2.73 9.02 3.58
N GLY A 523 -3.74 8.41 2.99
CA GLY A 523 -3.61 7.25 2.10
C GLY A 523 -4.12 7.62 0.71
N THR A 524 -3.36 7.30 -0.34
CA THR A 524 -3.74 7.56 -1.74
C THR A 524 -3.50 6.32 -2.60
N SER A 525 -4.46 5.92 -3.44
CA SER A 525 -4.28 4.81 -4.39
C SER A 525 -4.81 5.10 -5.78
N ASN A 526 -3.96 5.00 -6.81
CA ASN A 526 -4.33 5.16 -8.21
C ASN A 526 -4.08 3.85 -8.96
N LEU A 527 -5.14 3.19 -9.43
CA LEU A 527 -5.11 1.87 -10.05
C LEU A 527 -5.68 1.93 -11.48
N ASP A 528 -4.95 1.40 -12.45
CA ASP A 528 -5.34 1.37 -13.86
C ASP A 528 -5.12 -0.03 -14.46
N ALA A 529 -6.16 -0.62 -15.03
CA ALA A 529 -6.09 -1.93 -15.67
C ALA A 529 -6.66 -1.85 -17.10
N SER A 530 -5.88 -2.30 -18.08
CA SER A 530 -6.26 -2.29 -19.49
C SER A 530 -6.00 -3.65 -20.14
N ALA A 531 -7.04 -4.29 -20.67
CA ALA A 531 -6.96 -5.56 -21.38
C ALA A 531 -7.56 -5.42 -22.78
N SER A 532 -6.86 -5.89 -23.80
CA SER A 532 -7.37 -5.94 -25.17
C SER A 532 -7.03 -7.24 -25.88
N ALA A 533 -7.97 -7.77 -26.68
CA ALA A 533 -7.81 -8.97 -27.49
C ALA A 533 -8.53 -8.82 -28.84
N VAL A 534 -8.08 -9.47 -29.92
CA VAL A 534 -8.90 -9.63 -31.14
C VAL A 534 -9.76 -10.89 -31.02
N THR A 535 -9.16 -12.02 -30.67
CA THR A 535 -9.90 -13.24 -30.32
C THR A 535 -9.79 -13.54 -28.82
N GLY A 536 -10.75 -14.27 -28.27
CA GLY A 536 -10.78 -14.60 -26.84
C GLY A 536 -11.35 -13.49 -25.96
N ASN A 537 -11.47 -13.75 -24.67
CA ASN A 537 -12.05 -12.83 -23.71
C ASN A 537 -11.05 -11.73 -23.31
N SER A 538 -11.52 -10.61 -22.80
CA SER A 538 -10.67 -9.57 -22.22
C SER A 538 -11.17 -9.21 -20.84
N THR A 539 -10.32 -9.29 -19.82
CA THR A 539 -10.69 -8.98 -18.45
C THR A 539 -9.73 -7.95 -17.88
N ALA A 540 -10.26 -6.80 -17.47
CA ALA A 540 -9.52 -5.75 -16.79
C ALA A 540 -10.13 -5.49 -15.42
N GLN A 541 -9.34 -5.59 -14.36
CA GLN A 541 -9.77 -5.36 -12.99
C GLN A 541 -8.83 -4.35 -12.31
N ALA A 542 -9.34 -3.16 -12.00
CA ALA A 542 -8.67 -2.17 -11.18
C ALA A 542 -9.27 -2.15 -9.78
N GLY A 543 -8.44 -2.38 -8.77
CA GLY A 543 -8.89 -2.66 -7.41
C GLY A 543 -9.58 -4.02 -7.32
N GLY A 544 -10.64 -4.14 -6.53
CA GLY A 544 -11.31 -5.42 -6.28
C GLY A 544 -11.55 -5.68 -4.80
N SER A 545 -12.07 -6.87 -4.49
CA SER A 545 -12.29 -7.32 -3.12
C SER A 545 -11.02 -7.17 -2.27
N GLY A 546 -11.15 -6.45 -1.16
CA GLY A 546 -10.05 -6.17 -0.25
C GLY A 546 -9.29 -4.86 -0.54
N SER A 547 -9.41 -4.28 -1.74
CA SER A 547 -8.75 -3.02 -2.11
C SER A 547 -9.27 -1.86 -1.25
N LYS A 548 -8.38 -1.25 -0.47
CA LYS A 548 -8.72 -0.26 0.56
C LYS A 548 -7.69 0.86 0.65
N VAL A 549 -8.18 2.09 0.80
CA VAL A 549 -7.38 3.26 1.14
C VAL A 549 -7.90 3.88 2.42
N ILE A 550 -7.02 4.09 3.40
CA ILE A 550 -7.40 4.58 4.72
C ILE A 550 -6.45 5.69 5.17
N GLY A 551 -6.96 6.81 5.68
CA GLY A 551 -6.13 7.80 6.35
C GLY A 551 -5.62 7.25 7.69
N LEU A 552 -6.52 7.16 8.67
CA LEU A 552 -6.25 6.69 10.04
C LEU A 552 -6.99 5.37 10.32
N ASN A 553 -6.27 4.29 10.65
CA ASN A 553 -6.85 2.97 10.90
C ASN A 553 -6.39 2.37 12.23
N GLN A 554 -7.32 2.08 13.14
CA GLN A 554 -7.04 1.37 14.40
C GLN A 554 -5.89 2.01 15.20
N ALA A 555 -5.84 3.34 15.22
CA ALA A 555 -4.72 4.08 15.79
C ALA A 555 -5.23 5.21 16.70
N PRO A 556 -5.26 4.97 18.03
CA PRO A 556 -5.64 6.02 18.97
C PRO A 556 -4.73 7.24 18.89
N VAL A 557 -5.33 8.43 18.95
CA VAL A 557 -4.64 9.72 18.96
C VAL A 557 -5.05 10.49 20.21
N ALA A 558 -4.08 10.95 21.00
CA ALA A 558 -4.28 11.77 22.18
C ALA A 558 -3.41 13.03 22.12
N ILE A 559 -4.05 14.21 22.18
CA ILE A 559 -3.40 15.53 22.22
C ILE A 559 -3.78 16.18 23.54
N GLY A 560 -2.81 16.46 24.42
CA GLY A 560 -3.07 16.89 25.79
C GLY A 560 -3.69 18.28 25.93
N LYS A 561 -3.42 19.18 24.97
CA LYS A 561 -3.97 20.54 24.89
C LYS A 561 -4.59 20.78 23.51
N ALA A 562 -4.07 21.74 22.74
CA ALA A 562 -4.68 22.19 21.50
C ALA A 562 -4.05 21.51 20.28
N GLY A 563 -4.86 21.11 19.31
CA GLY A 563 -4.39 20.50 18.06
C GLY A 563 -5.51 19.79 17.34
N SER A 564 -5.35 19.59 16.03
CA SER A 564 -6.36 18.95 15.19
C SER A 564 -5.85 17.63 14.61
N VAL A 565 -6.77 16.77 14.20
CA VAL A 565 -6.48 15.54 13.45
C VAL A 565 -7.17 15.64 12.10
N ASP A 566 -6.41 15.45 11.02
CA ASP A 566 -6.95 15.37 9.66
C ASP A 566 -6.49 14.08 9.01
N ALA A 567 -7.46 13.23 8.65
CA ALA A 567 -7.20 11.93 8.06
C ALA A 567 -7.94 11.78 6.74
N SER A 568 -7.20 11.49 5.67
CA SER A 568 -7.74 11.41 4.32
C SER A 568 -7.40 10.08 3.66
N GLY A 569 -8.41 9.41 3.10
CA GLY A 569 -8.24 8.27 2.21
C GLY A 569 -8.78 8.59 0.82
N SER A 570 -7.95 8.57 -0.21
CA SER A 570 -8.37 8.89 -1.58
C SER A 570 -7.90 7.87 -2.61
N GLY A 571 -8.64 7.74 -3.71
CA GLY A 571 -8.18 6.90 -4.80
C GLY A 571 -8.92 7.05 -6.12
N SER A 572 -8.26 6.60 -7.18
CA SER A 572 -8.81 6.49 -8.53
C SER A 572 -8.68 5.07 -9.05
N VAL A 573 -9.75 4.49 -9.58
CA VAL A 573 -9.73 3.16 -10.21
C VAL A 573 -10.27 3.23 -11.63
N ALA A 574 -9.51 2.73 -12.61
CA ALA A 574 -9.90 2.71 -14.02
C ALA A 574 -9.68 1.32 -14.63
N ALA A 575 -10.72 0.75 -15.23
CA ALA A 575 -10.65 -0.55 -15.89
C ALA A 575 -11.17 -0.47 -17.33
N THR A 576 -10.39 -0.96 -18.31
CA THR A 576 -10.77 -0.98 -19.73
C THR A 576 -10.55 -2.38 -20.31
N ALA A 577 -11.60 -3.02 -20.83
CA ALA A 577 -11.54 -4.33 -21.48
C ALA A 577 -12.09 -4.25 -22.92
N GLN A 578 -11.35 -4.76 -23.90
CA GLN A 578 -11.74 -4.70 -25.31
C GLN A 578 -11.52 -6.03 -26.02
N SER A 579 -12.53 -6.56 -26.71
CA SER A 579 -12.42 -7.78 -27.51
C SER A 579 -13.05 -7.57 -28.89
N VAL A 580 -12.69 -8.37 -29.90
CA VAL A 580 -13.47 -8.41 -31.16
C VAL A 580 -14.42 -9.60 -31.16
N THR A 581 -13.97 -10.80 -30.77
CA THR A 581 -14.80 -12.02 -30.88
C THR A 581 -15.09 -12.76 -29.57
N GLY A 582 -14.66 -12.24 -28.42
CA GLY A 582 -14.95 -12.81 -27.11
C GLY A 582 -15.60 -11.81 -26.17
N ASP A 583 -15.79 -12.24 -24.93
CA ASP A 583 -16.40 -11.40 -23.89
C ASP A 583 -15.41 -10.34 -23.40
N SER A 584 -15.91 -9.16 -23.05
CA SER A 584 -15.12 -8.08 -22.44
C SER A 584 -15.66 -7.79 -21.05
N THR A 585 -14.84 -7.87 -20.02
CA THR A 585 -15.21 -7.60 -18.63
C THR A 585 -14.28 -6.56 -18.01
N ALA A 586 -14.82 -5.41 -17.62
CA ALA A 586 -14.09 -4.34 -16.95
C ALA A 586 -14.69 -4.08 -15.56
N GLY A 587 -13.89 -4.25 -14.50
CA GLY A 587 -14.30 -4.04 -13.11
C GLY A 587 -13.42 -3.01 -12.40
N ALA A 588 -14.05 -2.00 -11.79
CA ALA A 588 -13.39 -0.97 -11.00
C ALA A 588 -13.98 -0.95 -9.58
N GLU A 589 -13.27 -1.49 -8.58
CA GLU A 589 -13.77 -1.59 -7.20
C GLU A 589 -12.76 -1.04 -6.18
N GLN A 590 -13.19 -0.14 -5.29
CA GLN A 590 -12.34 0.33 -4.19
C GLN A 590 -13.13 0.85 -2.98
N LYS A 591 -12.51 0.78 -1.80
CA LYS A 591 -13.05 1.33 -0.55
C LYS A 591 -12.13 2.41 0.03
N ALA A 592 -12.66 3.59 0.33
CA ALA A 592 -11.91 4.69 0.94
C ALA A 592 -12.49 5.08 2.31
N LEU A 593 -11.62 5.33 3.27
CA LEU A 593 -11.97 5.64 4.64
C LEU A 593 -11.07 6.78 5.15
N GLY A 594 -11.63 7.88 5.66
CA GLY A 594 -10.81 8.92 6.30
C GLY A 594 -10.29 8.44 7.64
N ILE A 595 -11.20 8.23 8.59
CA ILE A 595 -10.92 7.70 9.94
C ILE A 595 -11.68 6.40 10.15
N LYS A 596 -11.00 5.36 10.65
CA LYS A 596 -11.59 4.06 10.97
C LYS A 596 -11.07 3.50 12.30
N ASP A 597 -11.98 2.93 13.10
CA ASP A 597 -11.71 2.17 14.32
C ASP A 597 -10.75 2.87 15.31
N SER A 598 -10.77 4.21 15.36
CA SER A 598 -9.76 5.00 16.08
C SER A 598 -10.38 5.83 17.20
N LYS A 599 -9.67 5.94 18.33
CA LYS A 599 -10.06 6.81 19.44
C LYS A 599 -9.25 8.10 19.38
N ILE A 600 -9.91 9.24 19.23
CA ILE A 600 -9.29 10.56 19.18
C ILE A 600 -9.70 11.35 20.43
N THR A 601 -8.73 11.92 21.13
CA THR A 601 -8.94 12.76 22.31
C THR A 601 -8.07 14.02 22.21
N ILE A 602 -8.70 15.18 22.28
CA ILE A 602 -8.04 16.50 22.28
C ILE A 602 -8.42 17.20 23.59
N GLY A 603 -7.44 17.59 24.39
CA GLY A 603 -7.66 18.06 25.76
C GLY A 603 -8.27 19.46 25.85
N THR A 604 -7.99 20.34 24.89
CA THR A 604 -8.60 21.68 24.81
C THR A 604 -9.27 21.91 23.45
N ASP A 605 -8.75 22.83 22.65
CA ASP A 605 -9.33 23.24 21.37
C ASP A 605 -8.74 22.42 20.22
N GLY A 606 -9.57 22.02 19.26
CA GLY A 606 -9.09 21.29 18.10
C GLY A 606 -10.17 20.78 17.19
N ASN A 607 -9.81 20.40 15.98
CA ASN A 607 -10.76 19.84 15.01
C ASN A 607 -10.43 18.38 14.70
N VAL A 608 -11.44 17.61 14.32
CA VAL A 608 -11.25 16.27 13.75
C VAL A 608 -11.89 16.24 12.37
N SER A 609 -11.10 15.93 11.36
CA SER A 609 -11.53 15.82 9.96
C SER A 609 -11.23 14.42 9.46
N GLY A 610 -12.25 13.74 8.93
CA GLY A 610 -12.12 12.50 8.19
C GLY A 610 -12.65 12.69 6.77
N ALA A 611 -11.78 12.56 5.77
CA ALA A 611 -12.14 12.69 4.36
C ALA A 611 -11.94 11.37 3.62
N ALA A 612 -12.90 11.00 2.77
CA ALA A 612 -12.77 9.89 1.84
C ALA A 612 -13.24 10.29 0.45
N ALA A 613 -12.43 10.05 -0.59
CA ALA A 613 -12.77 10.39 -1.96
C ALA A 613 -12.39 9.28 -2.93
N LEU A 614 -13.34 8.83 -3.76
CA LEU A 614 -13.10 7.84 -4.80
C LEU A 614 -13.60 8.33 -6.15
N THR A 615 -12.81 8.07 -7.18
CA THR A 615 -13.22 8.19 -8.58
C THR A 615 -13.06 6.84 -9.28
N GLY A 616 -14.08 6.37 -9.98
CA GLY A 616 -14.07 5.10 -10.71
C GLY A 616 -14.45 5.27 -12.17
N GLN A 617 -13.93 4.41 -13.03
CA GLN A 617 -14.32 4.31 -14.43
C GLN A 617 -14.18 2.86 -14.90
N SER A 618 -15.18 2.34 -15.60
CA SER A 618 -15.10 1.02 -16.22
C SER A 618 -15.63 1.05 -17.66
N SER A 619 -14.92 0.41 -18.59
CA SER A 619 -15.27 0.39 -20.01
C SER A 619 -15.04 -0.99 -20.60
N ALA A 620 -16.10 -1.66 -21.05
CA ALA A 620 -16.06 -2.94 -21.72
C ALA A 620 -16.63 -2.82 -23.13
N THR A 621 -15.87 -3.21 -24.15
CA THR A 621 -16.32 -3.16 -25.56
C THR A 621 -16.06 -4.46 -26.29
N THR A 622 -17.03 -4.98 -27.05
CA THR A 622 -16.83 -6.14 -27.93
C THR A 622 -17.60 -6.04 -29.25
N THR A 623 -17.16 -6.76 -30.29
CA THR A 623 -17.93 -6.90 -31.54
C THR A 623 -18.82 -8.14 -31.50
N THR A 624 -18.31 -9.27 -31.04
CA THR A 624 -19.06 -10.51 -30.82
C THR A 624 -18.70 -11.06 -29.46
N GLY A 625 -19.70 -11.30 -28.61
CA GLY A 625 -19.54 -11.67 -27.21
C GLY A 625 -20.25 -10.68 -26.29
N ASN A 626 -20.19 -10.92 -24.99
CA ASN A 626 -20.82 -10.05 -24.01
C ASN A 626 -19.86 -8.95 -23.53
N ALA A 627 -20.37 -7.74 -23.33
CA ALA A 627 -19.63 -6.65 -22.70
C ALA A 627 -20.18 -6.40 -21.29
N THR A 628 -19.35 -6.48 -20.25
CA THR A 628 -19.72 -6.24 -18.86
C THR A 628 -18.81 -5.19 -18.25
N ALA A 629 -19.36 -4.05 -17.84
CA ALA A 629 -18.64 -2.99 -17.14
C ALA A 629 -19.26 -2.76 -15.74
N SER A 630 -18.43 -2.70 -14.71
CA SER A 630 -18.87 -2.52 -13.33
C SER A 630 -17.97 -1.55 -12.56
N THR A 631 -18.59 -0.63 -11.83
CA THR A 631 -17.92 0.28 -10.90
C THR A 631 -18.55 0.13 -9.51
N ASP A 632 -17.77 -0.26 -8.49
CA ASP A 632 -18.21 -0.38 -7.08
C ASP A 632 -17.30 0.47 -6.17
N LEU A 633 -17.81 1.61 -5.71
CA LEU A 633 -17.06 2.54 -4.86
C LEU A 633 -17.75 2.73 -3.53
N ALA A 634 -17.01 2.55 -2.44
CA ALA A 634 -17.50 2.87 -1.10
C ALA A 634 -16.56 3.83 -0.37
N SER A 635 -17.02 5.06 -0.12
CA SER A 635 -16.30 6.07 0.66
C SER A 635 -16.98 6.35 2.00
N LYS A 636 -16.19 6.49 3.07
CA LYS A 636 -16.68 7.03 4.34
C LYS A 636 -15.69 7.99 4.98
N GLY A 637 -16.12 9.20 5.31
CA GLY A 637 -15.24 10.19 5.93
C GLY A 637 -14.78 9.73 7.32
N ILE A 638 -15.74 9.47 8.20
CA ILE A 638 -15.53 8.86 9.52
C ILE A 638 -16.35 7.57 9.57
N ASP A 639 -15.71 6.42 9.73
CA ASP A 639 -16.38 5.12 9.82
C ASP A 639 -16.80 4.77 11.25
N ASN A 640 -17.55 3.68 11.35
CA ASN A 640 -18.01 3.04 12.56
C ASN A 640 -16.88 2.84 13.57
N ASP A 641 -17.26 2.80 14.86
CA ASP A 641 -16.35 2.51 15.98
C ASP A 641 -15.25 3.56 16.24
N VAL A 642 -15.37 4.74 15.60
CA VAL A 642 -14.56 5.92 15.90
C VAL A 642 -15.14 6.66 17.11
N LYS A 643 -14.29 6.97 18.10
CA LYS A 643 -14.64 7.74 19.29
C LYS A 643 -13.88 9.05 19.32
N ILE A 644 -14.59 10.18 19.31
CA ILE A 644 -13.98 11.52 19.32
C ILE A 644 -14.41 12.26 20.59
N ALA A 645 -13.43 12.81 21.30
CA ALA A 645 -13.64 13.70 22.44
C ALA A 645 -12.76 14.95 22.30
N ILE A 646 -13.38 16.13 22.30
CA ILE A 646 -12.71 17.43 22.30
C ILE A 646 -13.08 18.14 23.60
N GLY A 647 -12.10 18.52 24.41
CA GLY A 647 -12.31 19.03 25.76
C GLY A 647 -12.93 20.42 25.83
N GLN A 648 -12.68 21.27 24.83
CA GLN A 648 -13.24 22.63 24.75
C GLN A 648 -13.87 22.88 23.38
N LYS A 649 -13.34 23.85 22.59
CA LYS A 649 -13.93 24.25 21.32
C LYS A 649 -13.39 23.41 20.17
N GLY A 650 -14.26 22.97 19.26
CA GLY A 650 -13.78 22.20 18.12
C GLY A 650 -14.85 21.68 17.20
N ASN A 651 -14.50 21.40 15.95
CA ASN A 651 -15.43 20.84 14.98
C ASN A 651 -15.08 19.38 14.66
N VAL A 652 -16.11 18.59 14.35
CA VAL A 652 -15.95 17.25 13.77
C VAL A 652 -16.55 17.25 12.37
N THR A 653 -15.73 16.96 11.37
CA THR A 653 -16.14 16.92 9.97
C THR A 653 -15.88 15.56 9.38
N GLY A 654 -16.89 14.94 8.78
CA GLY A 654 -16.75 13.74 7.96
C GLY A 654 -17.23 14.02 6.54
N THR A 655 -16.35 13.84 5.56
CA THR A 655 -16.65 14.06 4.13
C THR A 655 -16.43 12.77 3.36
N ALA A 656 -17.41 12.36 2.55
CA ALA A 656 -17.32 11.21 1.67
C ALA A 656 -17.76 11.57 0.25
N ASP A 657 -16.94 11.21 -0.74
CA ASP A 657 -17.20 11.42 -2.16
C ASP A 657 -16.97 10.10 -2.93
N ALA A 658 -17.93 9.67 -3.73
CA ALA A 658 -17.84 8.49 -4.59
C ALA A 658 -18.37 8.83 -5.98
N LYS A 659 -17.47 8.92 -6.96
CA LYS A 659 -17.78 9.39 -8.31
C LYS A 659 -17.47 8.32 -9.35
N ASP A 660 -18.48 7.85 -10.06
CA ASP A 660 -18.31 7.08 -11.28
C ASP A 660 -18.22 8.06 -12.47
N LEU A 661 -17.03 8.21 -13.04
CA LEU A 661 -16.78 9.09 -14.18
C LEU A 661 -17.34 8.53 -15.49
N GLY A 662 -17.65 7.23 -15.54
CA GLY A 662 -18.20 6.57 -16.71
C GLY A 662 -18.13 5.05 -16.60
N THR A 663 -19.28 4.40 -16.51
CA THR A 663 -19.39 2.94 -16.66
C THR A 663 -20.05 2.61 -17.99
N GLN A 664 -19.32 1.97 -18.90
CA GLN A 664 -19.74 1.78 -20.29
C GLN A 664 -19.58 0.33 -20.74
N ALA A 665 -20.68 -0.31 -21.12
CA ALA A 665 -20.68 -1.62 -21.77
C ALA A 665 -21.21 -1.47 -23.20
N SER A 666 -20.44 -1.92 -24.19
CA SER A 666 -20.79 -1.82 -25.61
C SER A 666 -20.54 -3.13 -26.36
N ALA A 667 -21.56 -3.68 -27.00
CA ALA A 667 -21.46 -4.85 -27.85
C ALA A 667 -22.02 -4.56 -29.27
N VAL A 668 -21.56 -5.26 -30.31
CA VAL A 668 -22.30 -5.27 -31.59
C VAL A 668 -23.23 -6.46 -31.61
N THR A 669 -22.71 -7.66 -31.32
CA THR A 669 -23.47 -8.89 -31.15
C THR A 669 -23.15 -9.52 -29.80
N GLY A 670 -24.17 -9.77 -28.98
CA GLY A 670 -24.08 -10.19 -27.59
C GLY A 670 -24.67 -9.16 -26.63
N ASP A 671 -24.71 -9.52 -25.35
CA ASP A 671 -25.32 -8.68 -24.32
C ASP A 671 -24.36 -7.58 -23.86
N ALA A 672 -24.89 -6.44 -23.44
CA ALA A 672 -24.14 -5.34 -22.85
C ALA A 672 -24.69 -5.00 -21.47
N ASP A 673 -23.90 -5.22 -20.42
CA ASP A 673 -24.28 -5.02 -19.02
C ASP A 673 -23.40 -3.97 -18.33
N ALA A 674 -24.00 -2.85 -17.92
CA ALA A 674 -23.31 -1.76 -17.22
C ALA A 674 -23.87 -1.60 -15.79
N SER A 675 -23.00 -1.60 -14.77
CA SER A 675 -23.42 -1.47 -13.37
C SER A 675 -22.60 -0.45 -12.57
N SER A 676 -23.26 0.40 -11.79
CA SER A 676 -22.61 1.39 -10.93
C SER A 676 -23.17 1.33 -9.51
N GLN A 677 -22.35 0.92 -8.55
CA GLN A 677 -22.69 0.83 -7.13
C GLN A 677 -21.88 1.87 -6.36
N LEU A 678 -22.54 2.90 -5.84
CA LEU A 678 -21.87 4.00 -5.16
C LEU A 678 -22.39 4.17 -3.74
N LYS A 679 -21.48 4.10 -2.77
CA LYS A 679 -21.80 4.30 -1.36
C LYS A 679 -20.94 5.41 -0.77
N ALA A 680 -21.58 6.46 -0.28
CA ALA A 680 -20.90 7.56 0.40
C ALA A 680 -21.54 7.82 1.77
N ILE A 681 -20.74 7.81 2.85
CA ILE A 681 -21.21 8.16 4.20
C ILE A 681 -20.27 9.18 4.84
N GLY A 682 -20.72 10.39 5.11
CA GLY A 682 -19.88 11.44 5.70
C GLY A 682 -19.36 11.03 7.08
N ILE A 683 -20.31 10.77 8.00
CA ILE A 683 -20.03 10.25 9.35
C ILE A 683 -20.89 9.01 9.60
N HIS A 684 -20.28 7.91 10.02
CA HIS A 684 -20.95 6.67 10.41
C HIS A 684 -20.63 6.35 11.88
N LEU A 685 -21.65 6.29 12.71
CA LEU A 685 -21.50 6.14 14.16
C LEU A 685 -21.81 4.72 14.63
N GLY A 686 -21.02 4.26 15.62
CA GLY A 686 -21.25 3.00 16.32
C GLY A 686 -22.20 3.10 17.49
N ALA A 687 -22.55 1.93 18.04
CA ALA A 687 -23.42 1.85 19.22
C ALA A 687 -22.70 2.36 20.47
N GLY A 688 -23.43 3.05 21.36
CA GLY A 688 -22.97 3.27 22.74
C GLY A 688 -21.89 4.34 22.93
N ILE A 689 -22.01 5.48 22.22
CA ILE A 689 -21.36 6.81 22.42
C ILE A 689 -20.28 7.17 21.38
N PRO A 690 -20.61 8.07 20.43
CA PRO A 690 -19.56 8.77 19.67
C PRO A 690 -19.77 10.30 19.45
N ILE A 691 -18.66 11.04 19.45
CA ILE A 691 -18.51 12.51 19.34
C ILE A 691 -19.04 13.29 20.56
N SER A 692 -18.11 13.84 21.34
CA SER A 692 -18.37 14.79 22.43
C SER A 692 -17.48 16.03 22.27
N ILE A 693 -18.08 17.21 22.31
CA ILE A 693 -17.38 18.50 22.28
C ILE A 693 -17.73 19.24 23.57
N GLY A 694 -16.72 19.62 24.36
CA GLY A 694 -16.92 20.09 25.74
C GLY A 694 -17.55 21.48 25.86
N THR A 695 -17.24 22.41 24.93
CA THR A 695 -17.79 23.77 24.96
C THR A 695 -18.54 24.11 23.68
N THR A 696 -17.93 24.71 22.66
CA THR A 696 -18.61 25.15 21.41
C THR A 696 -18.08 24.37 20.22
N GLY A 697 -18.93 24.02 19.26
CA GLY A 697 -18.44 23.28 18.10
C GLY A 697 -19.48 22.55 17.29
N ASP A 698 -19.23 22.47 15.99
CA ASP A 698 -20.15 21.87 15.04
C ASP A 698 -19.77 20.43 14.70
N THR A 699 -20.76 19.61 14.40
CA THR A 699 -20.57 18.29 13.77
C THR A 699 -21.17 18.30 12.37
N THR A 700 -20.34 18.11 11.35
CA THR A 700 -20.74 18.17 9.94
C THR A 700 -20.44 16.87 9.22
N GLY A 701 -21.46 16.19 8.68
CA GLY A 701 -21.32 15.04 7.80
C GLY A 701 -21.77 15.36 6.39
N THR A 702 -20.89 15.24 5.40
CA THR A 702 -21.22 15.44 3.98
C THR A 702 -20.94 14.16 3.19
N ALA A 703 -21.88 13.77 2.34
CA ALA A 703 -21.75 12.62 1.46
C ALA A 703 -22.23 12.97 0.05
N THR A 704 -21.43 12.63 -0.96
CA THR A 704 -21.78 12.79 -2.37
C THR A 704 -21.57 11.47 -3.10
N ALA A 705 -22.57 11.03 -3.87
CA ALA A 705 -22.40 10.00 -4.89
C ALA A 705 -22.85 10.52 -6.25
N SER A 706 -22.06 10.29 -7.30
CA SER A 706 -22.37 10.80 -8.64
C SER A 706 -21.97 9.80 -9.72
N ALA A 707 -22.92 9.44 -10.57
CA ALA A 707 -22.73 8.61 -11.75
C ALA A 707 -23.30 9.33 -13.00
N PRO A 708 -22.65 10.40 -13.49
CA PRO A 708 -23.11 11.21 -14.62
C PRO A 708 -23.32 10.45 -15.93
N SER A 709 -22.73 9.27 -16.11
CA SER A 709 -22.90 8.46 -17.32
C SER A 709 -22.69 6.98 -17.03
N VAL A 710 -23.79 6.22 -16.96
CA VAL A 710 -23.76 4.75 -16.99
C VAL A 710 -24.50 4.32 -18.26
N LEU A 711 -23.83 3.58 -19.14
CA LEU A 711 -24.28 3.29 -20.50
C LEU A 711 -24.10 1.82 -20.86
N ALA A 712 -25.20 1.16 -21.21
CA ALA A 712 -25.19 -0.14 -21.86
C ALA A 712 -25.71 0.01 -23.30
N THR A 713 -24.99 -0.49 -24.29
CA THR A 713 -25.41 -0.39 -25.70
C THR A 713 -25.06 -1.66 -26.46
N THR A 714 -26.02 -2.23 -27.18
CA THR A 714 -25.77 -3.32 -28.14
C THR A 714 -26.52 -3.12 -29.45
N THR A 715 -26.11 -3.79 -30.53
CA THR A 715 -26.92 -3.85 -31.76
C THR A 715 -27.82 -5.08 -31.74
N THR A 716 -27.25 -6.25 -31.44
CA THR A 716 -27.97 -7.52 -31.35
C THR A 716 -27.67 -8.18 -30.02
N GLY A 717 -28.69 -8.35 -29.18
CA GLY A 717 -28.57 -8.79 -27.79
C GLY A 717 -29.29 -7.85 -26.85
N ASN A 718 -29.25 -8.16 -25.56
CA ASN A 718 -29.86 -7.35 -24.52
C ASN A 718 -28.90 -6.26 -24.04
N ALA A 719 -29.42 -5.06 -23.75
CA ALA A 719 -28.68 -4.03 -23.04
C ALA A 719 -29.26 -3.88 -21.64
N SER A 720 -28.48 -4.18 -20.60
CA SER A 720 -28.90 -4.06 -19.21
C SER A 720 -28.06 -3.02 -18.48
N LEU A 721 -28.72 -2.21 -17.66
CA LEU A 721 -28.10 -1.19 -16.85
C LEU A 721 -28.65 -1.24 -15.42
N SER A 722 -27.76 -1.15 -14.43
CA SER A 722 -28.13 -0.98 -13.02
C SER A 722 -27.31 0.12 -12.36
N VAL A 723 -27.97 1.02 -11.63
CA VAL A 723 -27.35 1.98 -10.73
C VAL A 723 -27.89 1.77 -9.33
N ASP A 724 -27.02 1.53 -8.34
CA ASP A 724 -27.38 1.50 -6.91
C ASP A 724 -26.59 2.59 -6.17
N GLN A 725 -27.30 3.52 -5.53
CA GLN A 725 -26.67 4.57 -4.73
C GLN A 725 -27.12 4.57 -3.27
N LYS A 726 -26.15 4.70 -2.36
CA LYS A 726 -26.41 4.93 -0.95
C LYS A 726 -25.60 6.11 -0.42
N VAL A 727 -26.28 7.20 -0.12
CA VAL A 727 -25.65 8.46 0.29
C VAL A 727 -26.22 8.92 1.62
N VAL A 728 -25.38 9.05 2.65
CA VAL A 728 -25.83 9.54 3.96
C VAL A 728 -24.84 10.53 4.55
N GLY A 729 -25.26 11.77 4.83
CA GLY A 729 -24.39 12.75 5.48
C GLY A 729 -23.92 12.28 6.86
N ILE A 730 -24.86 11.97 7.75
CA ILE A 730 -24.59 11.38 9.08
C ILE A 730 -25.48 10.15 9.30
N LYS A 731 -24.89 8.99 9.62
CA LYS A 731 -25.58 7.72 9.85
C LYS A 731 -25.27 7.18 11.25
N GLY A 732 -26.30 6.80 12.02
CA GLY A 732 -26.16 6.08 13.29
C GLY A 732 -26.07 4.55 13.14
N SER A 733 -25.85 3.87 14.27
CA SER A 733 -25.80 2.42 14.37
C SER A 733 -27.19 1.79 14.23
N GLY A 734 -27.24 0.59 13.66
CA GLY A 734 -28.47 -0.19 13.49
C GLY A 734 -28.53 -0.83 12.11
N GLU A 735 -29.28 -1.93 12.00
CA GLU A 735 -29.45 -2.64 10.74
C GLU A 735 -30.18 -1.76 9.71
N ASP A 736 -29.76 -1.89 8.45
CA ASP A 736 -30.33 -1.18 7.30
C ASP A 736 -31.64 -1.85 6.84
N TYR A 737 -32.58 -2.03 7.77
CA TYR A 737 -33.97 -2.24 7.36
C TYR A 737 -34.50 -0.93 6.77
N GLY A 738 -35.28 -1.03 5.70
CA GLY A 738 -35.88 0.11 4.99
C GLY A 738 -36.71 1.04 5.90
N MET A 739 -37.40 2.03 5.32
CA MET A 739 -38.15 3.03 6.09
C MET A 739 -39.29 2.48 6.98
N SER A 740 -39.54 1.17 6.99
CA SER A 740 -40.70 0.51 7.59
C SER A 740 -40.43 -0.36 8.84
N SER A 741 -39.19 -0.49 9.32
CA SER A 741 -38.89 -1.33 10.49
C SER A 741 -38.54 -0.50 11.72
N LEU A 742 -39.30 -0.74 12.80
CA LEU A 742 -39.30 0.00 14.07
C LEU A 742 -38.87 -0.91 15.24
N THR A 743 -37.59 -1.27 15.36
CA THR A 743 -37.09 -2.13 16.46
C THR A 743 -36.23 -1.34 17.46
N LYS A 744 -36.32 -1.72 18.75
CA LYS A 744 -36.31 -0.77 19.89
C LYS A 744 -34.98 -0.56 20.63
N ASP A 745 -33.82 -0.97 20.09
CA ASP A 745 -32.59 -1.01 20.89
C ASP A 745 -31.48 -0.03 20.44
N GLY A 746 -31.14 0.91 21.35
CA GLY A 746 -29.81 1.53 21.50
C GLY A 746 -29.24 2.33 20.32
N GLY A 747 -29.83 3.47 19.95
CA GLY A 747 -29.30 4.35 18.89
C GLY A 747 -27.98 5.07 19.24
N SER A 748 -27.14 5.33 18.23
CA SER A 748 -26.00 6.26 18.33
C SER A 748 -26.45 7.67 18.70
N SER A 749 -25.59 8.44 19.36
CA SER A 749 -25.89 9.82 19.79
C SER A 749 -24.77 10.77 19.38
N ILE A 750 -25.10 11.98 18.92
CA ILE A 750 -24.14 13.09 18.78
C ILE A 750 -24.49 14.15 19.82
N GLY A 751 -23.49 14.56 20.61
CA GLY A 751 -23.55 15.79 21.41
C GLY A 751 -22.68 16.87 20.78
N ALA A 752 -23.29 17.84 20.10
CA ALA A 752 -22.58 19.06 19.77
C ALA A 752 -22.28 19.83 21.07
N GLY A 753 -21.31 20.75 21.01
CA GLY A 753 -21.03 21.63 22.13
C GLY A 753 -22.25 22.47 22.53
N LEU A 754 -22.23 23.09 23.71
CA LEU A 754 -23.07 24.25 24.03
C LEU A 754 -23.08 25.23 22.84
N SER A 755 -24.28 25.54 22.33
CA SER A 755 -24.46 26.40 21.14
C SER A 755 -23.87 25.85 19.82
N GLY A 756 -23.49 24.57 19.76
CA GLY A 756 -22.95 23.91 18.57
C GLY A 756 -24.04 23.36 17.65
N ASN A 757 -23.79 23.33 16.34
CA ASN A 757 -24.74 22.85 15.33
C ASN A 757 -24.42 21.44 14.88
N ILE A 758 -25.44 20.74 14.39
CA ILE A 758 -25.25 19.47 13.66
C ILE A 758 -25.76 19.66 12.23
N ALA A 759 -24.90 19.39 11.25
CA ALA A 759 -25.23 19.48 9.84
C ALA A 759 -24.96 18.15 9.13
N GLY A 760 -25.99 17.57 8.50
CA GLY A 760 -25.85 16.40 7.64
C GLY A 760 -26.34 16.70 6.23
N SER A 761 -25.53 16.39 5.22
CA SER A 761 -25.91 16.55 3.80
C SER A 761 -25.61 15.29 3.01
N GLY A 762 -26.62 14.75 2.32
CA GLY A 762 -26.48 13.69 1.35
C GLY A 762 -26.90 14.16 -0.04
N THR A 763 -26.03 14.02 -1.03
CA THR A 763 -26.29 14.40 -2.43
C THR A 763 -26.03 13.20 -3.35
N GLY A 764 -27.06 12.74 -4.07
CA GLY A 764 -26.95 11.65 -5.04
C GLY A 764 -27.32 12.10 -6.46
N SER A 765 -26.66 11.58 -7.48
CA SER A 765 -27.08 11.85 -8.87
C SER A 765 -26.67 10.71 -9.79
N ALA A 766 -27.51 10.36 -10.75
CA ALA A 766 -27.13 9.40 -11.80
C ALA A 766 -27.85 9.67 -13.13
N THR A 767 -27.17 9.35 -14.23
CA THR A 767 -27.79 9.24 -15.55
C THR A 767 -27.46 7.88 -16.14
N GLY A 768 -28.49 7.05 -16.31
CA GLY A 768 -28.41 5.70 -16.83
C GLY A 768 -29.10 5.55 -18.18
N LYS A 769 -28.46 4.84 -19.12
CA LYS A 769 -29.03 4.57 -20.44
C LYS A 769 -28.73 3.15 -20.91
N ALA A 770 -29.77 2.40 -21.29
CA ALA A 770 -29.67 1.11 -21.97
C ALA A 770 -30.22 1.22 -23.39
N ASN A 771 -29.44 0.82 -24.41
CA ASN A 771 -29.84 0.90 -25.81
C ASN A 771 -29.63 -0.42 -26.55
N THR A 772 -30.61 -0.84 -27.34
CA THR A 772 -30.46 -1.96 -28.27
C THR A 772 -31.23 -1.74 -29.56
N VAL A 773 -30.83 -2.42 -30.64
CA VAL A 773 -31.62 -2.47 -31.88
C VAL A 773 -32.52 -3.69 -31.85
N THR A 774 -31.98 -4.91 -31.72
CA THR A 774 -32.78 -6.13 -31.92
C THR A 774 -33.13 -6.94 -30.68
N GLY A 775 -32.57 -6.65 -29.50
CA GLY A 775 -32.93 -7.31 -28.23
C GLY A 775 -33.72 -6.40 -27.29
N ASP A 776 -33.70 -6.70 -26.00
CA ASP A 776 -34.38 -5.92 -24.95
C ASP A 776 -33.43 -4.89 -24.31
N ALA A 777 -33.94 -3.69 -24.04
CA ALA A 777 -33.25 -2.67 -23.25
C ALA A 777 -33.86 -2.59 -21.85
N SER A 778 -33.07 -2.85 -20.82
CA SER A 778 -33.47 -2.78 -19.42
C SER A 778 -32.58 -1.79 -18.66
N ALA A 779 -33.17 -0.77 -18.04
CA ALA A 779 -32.45 0.21 -17.23
C ALA A 779 -33.10 0.32 -15.83
N SER A 780 -32.30 0.15 -14.78
CA SER A 780 -32.74 0.23 -13.39
C SER A 780 -31.88 1.20 -12.58
N THR A 781 -32.53 2.05 -11.79
CA THR A 781 -31.87 2.91 -10.80
C THR A 781 -32.52 2.72 -9.44
N ASP A 782 -31.74 2.30 -8.44
CA ASP A 782 -32.12 2.28 -7.03
C ASP A 782 -31.26 3.28 -6.26
N ALA A 783 -31.88 4.12 -5.44
CA ALA A 783 -31.12 5.06 -4.63
C ALA A 783 -31.73 5.34 -3.26
N PHE A 784 -30.88 5.46 -2.25
CA PHE A 784 -31.23 5.90 -0.90
C PHE A 784 -30.33 7.07 -0.48
N ILE A 785 -30.94 8.24 -0.27
CA ILE A 785 -30.25 9.47 0.14
C ILE A 785 -30.79 9.95 1.48
N ALA A 786 -29.92 10.31 2.41
CA ALA A 786 -30.32 10.97 3.65
C ALA A 786 -29.34 12.07 4.08
N GLY A 787 -29.85 13.19 4.59
CA GLY A 787 -29.00 14.16 5.31
C GLY A 787 -28.49 13.57 6.61
N ILE A 788 -29.40 13.14 7.48
CA ILE A 788 -29.11 12.48 8.77
C ILE A 788 -30.05 11.27 8.95
N LYS A 789 -29.50 10.11 9.34
CA LYS A 789 -30.23 8.85 9.52
C LYS A 789 -29.92 8.17 10.86
N LYS A 790 -30.95 7.87 11.68
CA LYS A 790 -30.92 7.05 12.90
C LYS A 790 -29.94 7.54 14.00
N VAL A 791 -29.93 8.84 14.30
CA VAL A 791 -29.01 9.43 15.30
C VAL A 791 -29.80 10.18 16.36
N ASN A 792 -29.48 9.99 17.63
CA ASN A 792 -29.96 10.87 18.70
C ASN A 792 -29.16 12.18 18.69
N LEU A 793 -29.84 13.32 18.64
CA LEU A 793 -29.23 14.63 18.44
C LEU A 793 -29.36 15.49 19.70
N SER A 794 -28.26 16.14 20.09
CA SER A 794 -28.23 17.22 21.08
C SER A 794 -27.40 18.37 20.52
N ALA A 795 -28.03 19.49 20.20
CA ALA A 795 -27.40 20.63 19.52
C ALA A 795 -28.16 21.94 19.76
N ASP A 796 -27.61 23.06 19.29
CA ASP A 796 -28.36 24.30 19.13
C ASP A 796 -29.26 24.22 17.90
N ASN A 797 -28.67 24.16 16.71
CA ASN A 797 -29.41 23.99 15.46
C ASN A 797 -29.07 22.66 14.78
N VAL A 798 -30.06 22.09 14.09
CA VAL A 798 -29.89 20.92 13.22
C VAL A 798 -30.23 21.29 11.79
N THR A 799 -29.33 20.99 10.87
CA THR A 799 -29.56 21.06 9.41
C THR A 799 -29.39 19.68 8.80
N ALA A 800 -30.40 19.19 8.10
CA ALA A 800 -30.39 17.87 7.49
C ALA A 800 -30.93 17.95 6.06
N ASN A 801 -30.04 17.84 5.07
CA ASN A 801 -30.38 18.01 3.66
C ASN A 801 -30.15 16.72 2.88
N GLY A 802 -31.21 16.23 2.23
CA GLY A 802 -31.13 15.24 1.17
C GLY A 802 -31.39 15.91 -0.17
N SER A 803 -30.55 15.66 -1.17
CA SER A 803 -30.76 16.12 -2.55
C SER A 803 -30.46 15.00 -3.54
N GLY A 804 -31.25 14.86 -4.60
CA GLY A 804 -30.87 13.98 -5.69
C GLY A 804 -31.54 14.24 -7.04
N THR A 805 -30.84 13.86 -8.11
CA THR A 805 -31.29 14.01 -9.50
C THR A 805 -30.96 12.76 -10.30
N TYR A 806 -31.98 12.10 -10.84
CA TYR A 806 -31.87 10.82 -11.52
C TYR A 806 -32.55 10.86 -12.88
N SER A 807 -31.89 10.27 -13.87
CA SER A 807 -32.40 10.10 -15.23
C SER A 807 -32.13 8.66 -15.69
N THR A 808 -33.18 7.86 -15.86
CA THR A 808 -33.08 6.45 -16.28
C THR A 808 -33.75 6.27 -17.63
N SER A 809 -33.04 5.73 -18.61
CA SER A 809 -33.57 5.57 -19.96
C SER A 809 -33.30 4.18 -20.55
N ALA A 810 -34.31 3.63 -21.21
CA ALA A 810 -34.22 2.39 -22.00
C ALA A 810 -34.74 2.65 -23.42
N THR A 811 -33.98 2.24 -24.43
CA THR A 811 -34.34 2.40 -25.83
C THR A 811 -34.10 1.11 -26.60
N ALA A 812 -35.15 0.54 -27.20
CA ALA A 812 -35.07 -0.61 -28.10
C ALA A 812 -35.61 -0.24 -29.48
N VAL A 813 -35.24 -0.95 -30.55
CA VAL A 813 -35.95 -0.83 -31.84
C VAL A 813 -36.97 -1.94 -31.96
N THR A 814 -36.54 -3.21 -31.94
CA THR A 814 -37.47 -4.34 -32.14
C THR A 814 -37.88 -5.09 -30.88
N GLY A 815 -37.09 -5.06 -29.81
CA GLY A 815 -37.44 -5.68 -28.52
C GLY A 815 -38.09 -4.71 -27.52
N ASP A 816 -38.22 -5.18 -26.30
CA ASP A 816 -38.87 -4.42 -25.22
C ASP A 816 -37.92 -3.37 -24.64
N ALA A 817 -38.47 -2.22 -24.25
CA ALA A 817 -37.74 -1.18 -23.53
C ALA A 817 -38.35 -1.02 -22.14
N SER A 818 -37.62 -1.38 -21.10
CA SER A 818 -38.05 -1.28 -19.70
C SER A 818 -37.11 -0.37 -18.92
N ALA A 819 -37.63 0.74 -18.40
CA ALA A 819 -36.91 1.64 -17.51
C ALA A 819 -37.61 1.72 -16.16
N ASP A 820 -36.89 1.46 -15.06
CA ASP A 820 -37.40 1.49 -13.69
C ASP A 820 -36.48 2.31 -12.78
N SER A 821 -37.06 3.10 -11.88
CA SER A 821 -36.29 3.94 -10.97
C SER A 821 -36.99 4.04 -9.61
N HIS A 822 -36.34 3.54 -8.54
CA HIS A 822 -36.80 3.62 -7.16
C HIS A 822 -35.86 4.50 -6.33
N VAL A 823 -36.27 5.74 -6.07
CA VAL A 823 -35.46 6.68 -5.30
C VAL A 823 -36.13 7.03 -3.98
N LYS A 824 -35.43 6.80 -2.88
CA LYS A 824 -35.83 7.16 -1.52
C LYS A 824 -34.91 8.24 -0.98
N LEU A 825 -35.47 9.33 -0.51
CA LEU A 825 -34.73 10.49 -0.07
C LEU A 825 -35.30 11.04 1.24
N ALA A 826 -34.43 11.36 2.19
CA ALA A 826 -34.82 12.02 3.42
C ALA A 826 -33.92 13.20 3.81
N GLY A 827 -34.48 14.24 4.41
CA GLY A 827 -33.70 15.24 5.14
C GLY A 827 -33.18 14.62 6.43
N LEU A 828 -34.10 14.40 7.38
CA LEU A 828 -33.85 13.81 8.70
C LEU A 828 -34.73 12.57 8.92
N LEU A 829 -34.12 11.38 9.00
CA LEU A 829 -34.80 10.09 9.15
C LEU A 829 -34.40 9.37 10.44
N GLY A 830 -35.35 9.00 11.29
CA GLY A 830 -35.13 8.36 12.59
C GLY A 830 -35.90 7.05 12.73
N ASP A 831 -35.68 6.38 13.85
CA ASP A 831 -36.47 5.24 14.35
C ASP A 831 -36.60 5.38 15.87
N HIS A 832 -37.58 6.19 16.31
CA HIS A 832 -37.76 6.59 17.71
C HIS A 832 -36.56 7.34 18.30
N ASN A 833 -35.79 8.02 17.45
CA ASN A 833 -34.67 8.84 17.89
C ASN A 833 -35.15 10.14 18.53
N THR A 834 -34.32 10.71 19.39
CA THR A 834 -34.61 12.01 20.03
C THR A 834 -33.74 13.10 19.43
N ALA A 835 -34.32 14.27 19.14
CA ALA A 835 -33.58 15.48 18.83
C ALA A 835 -33.89 16.56 19.88
N SER A 836 -32.92 16.91 20.71
CA SER A 836 -33.05 17.94 21.75
C SER A 836 -32.27 19.18 21.35
N LEU A 837 -32.98 20.31 21.15
CA LEU A 837 -32.47 21.48 20.45
C LEU A 837 -32.60 22.77 21.26
N GLY A 838 -31.58 23.62 21.23
CA GLY A 838 -31.64 25.00 21.73
C GLY A 838 -32.35 25.96 20.76
N GLY A 839 -32.23 25.70 19.45
CA GLY A 839 -32.64 26.56 18.35
C GLY A 839 -33.41 25.82 17.25
N ASN A 840 -33.06 26.08 15.99
CA ASN A 840 -33.83 25.69 14.81
C ASN A 840 -33.54 24.24 14.34
N LEU A 841 -34.56 23.60 13.75
CA LEU A 841 -34.44 22.37 12.98
C LEU A 841 -34.82 22.66 11.53
N THR A 842 -33.90 22.43 10.59
CA THR A 842 -34.18 22.46 9.15
C THR A 842 -33.91 21.09 8.55
N ALA A 843 -34.94 20.47 7.99
CA ALA A 843 -34.83 19.19 7.30
C ALA A 843 -35.45 19.29 5.90
N SER A 844 -34.62 19.18 4.87
CA SER A 844 -35.00 19.38 3.47
C SER A 844 -34.73 18.14 2.64
N ALA A 845 -35.70 17.78 1.81
CA ALA A 845 -35.63 16.68 0.86
C ALA A 845 -35.98 17.19 -0.55
N ILE A 846 -35.03 17.18 -1.49
CA ILE A 846 -35.24 17.64 -2.87
C ILE A 846 -34.89 16.51 -3.84
N LEU A 847 -35.87 16.06 -4.63
CA LEU A 847 -35.72 14.94 -5.55
C LEU A 847 -36.25 15.30 -6.95
N SER A 848 -35.44 14.99 -7.96
CA SER A 848 -35.85 14.91 -9.36
C SER A 848 -35.58 13.51 -9.91
N ASN A 849 -36.60 12.85 -10.46
CA ASN A 849 -36.51 11.51 -11.03
C ASN A 849 -37.22 11.48 -12.40
N THR A 850 -36.47 11.22 -13.46
CA THR A 850 -36.99 11.13 -14.83
C THR A 850 -36.74 9.74 -15.37
N VAL A 851 -37.79 9.10 -15.88
CA VAL A 851 -37.74 7.75 -16.44
C VAL A 851 -38.32 7.74 -17.85
N LEU A 852 -37.57 7.22 -18.81
CA LEU A 852 -37.95 7.19 -20.22
C LEU A 852 -37.75 5.77 -20.79
N ALA A 853 -38.80 5.21 -21.37
CA ALA A 853 -38.72 3.98 -22.15
C ALA A 853 -39.27 4.20 -23.55
N THR A 854 -38.51 3.84 -24.58
CA THR A 854 -38.93 4.02 -25.97
C THR A 854 -38.63 2.78 -26.81
N THR A 855 -39.60 2.32 -27.57
CA THR A 855 -39.40 1.24 -28.55
C THR A 855 -40.14 1.52 -29.87
N VAL A 856 -39.79 0.82 -30.95
CA VAL A 856 -40.51 0.91 -32.23
C VAL A 856 -41.54 -0.20 -32.33
N THR A 857 -41.13 -1.47 -32.15
CA THR A 857 -42.06 -2.61 -32.31
C THR A 857 -42.32 -3.43 -31.04
N GLY A 858 -41.58 -3.21 -29.95
CA GLY A 858 -41.79 -3.91 -28.68
C GLY A 858 -42.75 -3.21 -27.71
N ALA A 859 -42.77 -3.66 -26.46
CA ALA A 859 -43.42 -2.97 -25.36
C ALA A 859 -42.48 -1.93 -24.72
N ALA A 860 -42.94 -0.69 -24.53
CA ALA A 860 -42.25 0.29 -23.71
C ALA A 860 -42.88 0.36 -22.31
N THR A 861 -42.08 0.20 -21.26
CA THR A 861 -42.50 0.32 -19.86
C THR A 861 -41.58 1.28 -19.13
N ALA A 862 -42.15 2.35 -18.56
CA ALA A 862 -41.42 3.32 -17.73
C ALA A 862 -42.08 3.41 -16.36
N ASN A 863 -41.33 3.14 -15.30
CA ASN A 863 -41.79 3.23 -13.91
C ASN A 863 -40.87 4.14 -13.08
N ALA A 864 -41.46 5.13 -12.39
CA ALA A 864 -40.73 6.07 -11.54
C ALA A 864 -41.36 6.08 -10.14
N CYS A 865 -40.75 5.34 -9.20
CA CYS A 865 -41.13 5.32 -7.80
C CYS A 865 -40.21 6.25 -7.00
N SER A 866 -40.80 7.24 -6.33
CA SER A 866 -40.04 8.28 -5.64
C SER A 866 -40.66 8.56 -4.27
N ASP A 867 -39.86 8.49 -3.21
CA ASP A 867 -40.26 8.81 -1.83
C ASP A 867 -39.34 9.90 -1.28
N ALA A 868 -39.92 11.04 -0.86
CA ALA A 868 -39.18 12.19 -0.36
C ALA A 868 -39.76 12.64 0.98
N VAL A 869 -38.95 12.62 2.03
CA VAL A 869 -39.37 12.91 3.40
C VAL A 869 -38.49 13.99 4.00
N GLY A 870 -39.07 15.14 4.37
CA GLY A 870 -38.32 16.18 5.09
C GLY A 870 -37.83 15.67 6.45
N LEU A 871 -38.78 15.26 7.31
CA LEU A 871 -38.55 14.79 8.68
C LEU A 871 -39.43 13.57 9.00
N SER A 872 -38.87 12.48 9.55
CA SER A 872 -39.65 11.34 10.04
C SER A 872 -38.94 10.57 11.17
N GLY A 873 -39.69 9.96 12.08
CA GLY A 873 -39.17 9.03 13.10
C GLY A 873 -38.44 9.66 14.29
N TYR A 874 -38.66 10.96 14.56
CA TYR A 874 -38.04 11.70 15.67
C TYR A 874 -39.05 12.21 16.71
N HIS A 875 -38.65 12.16 17.97
CA HIS A 875 -39.20 12.99 19.05
C HIS A 875 -38.34 14.25 19.17
N VAL A 876 -38.92 15.42 18.85
CA VAL A 876 -38.22 16.71 18.86
C VAL A 876 -38.56 17.50 20.12
N ASN A 877 -37.53 17.84 20.90
CA ASN A 877 -37.62 18.68 22.10
C ASN A 877 -36.96 20.04 21.82
N ILE A 878 -37.71 21.13 21.82
CA ILE A 878 -37.16 22.50 21.75
C ILE A 878 -37.02 23.03 23.19
N LEU A 879 -35.79 23.24 23.63
CA LEU A 879 -35.45 23.55 25.03
C LEU A 879 -35.55 25.06 25.34
N GLN A 880 -35.36 25.92 24.33
CA GLN A 880 -35.48 27.38 24.47
C GLN A 880 -36.52 27.92 23.48
N SER A 881 -36.08 28.30 22.27
CA SER A 881 -36.94 28.81 21.19
C SER A 881 -36.33 28.47 19.84
N GLY A 882 -37.14 28.02 18.88
CA GLY A 882 -36.66 27.70 17.55
C GLY A 882 -37.79 27.39 16.58
N ASN A 883 -37.48 27.40 15.30
CA ASN A 883 -38.39 27.02 14.24
C ASN A 883 -38.09 25.59 13.77
N ILE A 884 -39.14 24.85 13.43
CA ILE A 884 -39.04 23.55 12.76
C ILE A 884 -39.48 23.74 11.30
N THR A 885 -38.56 23.58 10.38
CA THR A 885 -38.81 23.59 8.94
C THR A 885 -38.56 22.19 8.39
N ALA A 886 -39.63 21.53 7.96
CA ALA A 886 -39.56 20.26 7.23
C ALA A 886 -40.09 20.49 5.81
N SER A 887 -39.26 20.27 4.79
CA SER A 887 -39.62 20.45 3.38
C SER A 887 -39.33 19.18 2.59
N ALA A 888 -40.25 18.83 1.70
CA ALA A 888 -40.07 17.77 0.72
C ALA A 888 -40.56 18.26 -0.64
N VAL A 889 -39.69 18.22 -1.63
CA VAL A 889 -39.97 18.55 -3.04
C VAL A 889 -39.60 17.33 -3.87
N ASN A 890 -40.58 16.79 -4.59
CA ASN A 890 -40.40 15.61 -5.43
C ASN A 890 -40.99 15.88 -6.81
N THR A 891 -40.16 15.83 -7.85
CA THR A 891 -40.58 15.85 -9.25
C THR A 891 -40.25 14.50 -9.88
N SER A 892 -41.27 13.68 -10.10
CA SER A 892 -41.14 12.36 -10.72
C SER A 892 -41.87 12.35 -12.06
N SER A 893 -41.23 11.86 -13.11
CA SER A 893 -41.84 11.68 -14.43
C SER A 893 -41.49 10.33 -15.02
N ALA A 894 -42.47 9.66 -15.62
CA ALA A 894 -42.30 8.42 -16.35
C ALA A 894 -42.98 8.57 -17.72
N SER A 895 -42.26 8.25 -18.79
CA SER A 895 -42.77 8.30 -20.16
C SER A 895 -42.42 6.99 -20.88
N ALA A 896 -43.45 6.30 -21.36
CA ALA A 896 -43.31 5.13 -22.23
C ALA A 896 -43.84 5.49 -23.62
N GLN A 897 -43.10 5.16 -24.67
CA GLN A 897 -43.51 5.41 -26.06
C GLN A 897 -43.21 4.20 -26.94
N THR A 898 -44.24 3.69 -27.62
CA THR A 898 -44.10 2.74 -28.73
C THR A 898 -44.39 3.48 -30.03
N VAL A 899 -43.40 3.61 -30.91
CA VAL A 899 -43.53 4.29 -32.20
C VAL A 899 -44.03 3.29 -33.23
N THR A 900 -45.34 3.26 -33.51
CA THR A 900 -45.89 2.45 -34.61
C THR A 900 -45.43 3.03 -35.95
N VAL A 901 -44.69 2.25 -36.73
CA VAL A 901 -44.25 2.58 -38.11
C VAL A 901 -45.23 2.05 -39.14
#